data_AF-A0A6N2KKE1-F1
#
_entry.id   AF-A0A6N2KKE1-F1
#
_cell.length_a   1.000
_cell.length_b   1.000
_cell.length_c   1.000
_cell.angle_alpha   90.00
_cell.angle_beta   90.00
_cell.angle_gamma   90.00
#
_symmetry.space_group_name_H-M   'P 1'
#
loop_
_entity.id
_entity.type
_entity.pdbx_description
1 polymer ?
#
loop_
_entity_poly.entity_id
_entity_poly.type
_entity_poly.pdbx_seq_one_letter_code
_entity_poly.pdbx_strand_id
1 'polypeptide(L)'
;MALGDLMASRFSSQSPVALVSSHYDHYPSNHEDDANDVARRDDNNTSNNYRDRDSDTASTSNYGGGNATESTTTTTTNSTAYLPQTVVLCELRHEAFEASVPTGPSDSGLVSKWRPKDRMKTGCVALVLCLNISVDPPDVIKISPCARMECWIDPLSMAPQKALESIGKNLSNQYERWQPKARYKVQLDPTVDEVKKLCNTCRKYAKSERVLFHYNGHGVPKPTANGEIWLFNKSYTQYIPLPVSDLDSWLRTPSIYVFDCSAAGTIVNAFMELHDWNASGSAGSMRDCILLAACEAHETLPQSDEFPADVFTSCLTTPIKMALKWFYKRSLLCDSLDYSLIDKIPGRQNDRKTLLGELNWIFTAVTDTIAWNVLPHDLFQRLFRQDLLVASLFRNFLLAERIMRSANCSPISHPMLPPTHQHHMWDAWDMAAEICLSQLPSLVEDPNAEFQPSPFFTEQLTAFEVWLDHGSEHKKPPEQLPIVLQVLLSQCHRFRALVLLGRFLDMGPWAVDLALSVGIFPYVLKLLQTTTPELRQILVFIWTKILALDKSCQVDLVKDGGHTYFIRFLDSLEAYPEQRAMAAFVLAVIVDGHRRGQEACIEAGLIHVCLKHLRGPVPNDSQTEPLLIQWLCLCLGKLLEDCTEAQIQGLQADAPAIYAPLLLEPQPEGLCCICTGHLA
;
A
#
# COMPACT_ATOMS: atom_id res chain seq x y z
N MET A 1 13.11 26.08 -5.94
CA MET A 1 11.72 26.56 -5.81
C MET A 1 11.14 25.93 -4.58
N ALA A 2 10.58 26.72 -3.66
CA ALA A 2 10.06 26.21 -2.41
C ALA A 2 8.84 25.31 -2.71
N LEU A 3 8.66 24.25 -1.92
CA LEU A 3 7.51 23.33 -2.04
C LEU A 3 6.16 24.09 -2.00
N GLY A 4 6.13 25.29 -1.39
CA GLY A 4 5.01 26.22 -1.39
C GLY A 4 4.62 26.77 -2.77
N ASP A 5 5.58 27.07 -3.66
CA ASP A 5 5.27 27.70 -4.96
C ASP A 5 4.59 26.72 -5.95
N LEU A 6 4.96 25.44 -5.88
CA LEU A 6 4.38 24.37 -6.68
C LEU A 6 3.03 23.86 -6.13
N MET A 7 2.76 24.04 -4.83
CA MET A 7 1.49 23.70 -4.19
C MET A 7 0.48 24.85 -4.29
N ALA A 8 0.90 26.10 -4.04
CA ALA A 8 0.06 27.30 -4.17
C ALA A 8 -0.44 27.48 -5.61
N SER A 9 0.44 27.24 -6.60
CA SER A 9 0.04 27.36 -8.01
C SER A 9 -1.05 26.37 -8.42
N ARG A 10 -1.15 25.17 -7.83
CA ARG A 10 -2.18 24.17 -8.20
C ARG A 10 -3.52 24.35 -7.47
N PHE A 11 -3.51 24.90 -6.25
CA PHE A 11 -4.76 25.32 -5.60
C PHE A 11 -5.34 26.61 -6.20
N SER A 12 -4.48 27.47 -6.76
CA SER A 12 -4.88 28.68 -7.49
C SER A 12 -5.23 28.47 -8.98
N SER A 13 -4.94 27.30 -9.59
CA SER A 13 -5.03 27.09 -11.05
C SER A 13 -6.00 26.01 -11.52
N GLN A 14 -7.13 25.84 -10.85
CA GLN A 14 -8.29 25.20 -11.47
C GLN A 14 -9.27 26.26 -11.97
N SER A 15 -8.97 26.83 -13.15
CA SER A 15 -9.91 27.47 -14.08
C SER A 15 -9.20 27.85 -15.39
N PRO A 16 -9.92 27.91 -16.51
CA PRO A 16 -10.59 26.83 -17.20
C PRO A 16 -9.72 26.29 -18.36
N VAL A 17 -10.15 25.15 -18.92
CA VAL A 17 -9.69 24.62 -20.20
C VAL A 17 -9.66 25.74 -21.24
N ALA A 18 -8.47 26.06 -21.75
CA ALA A 18 -8.33 26.82 -22.97
C ALA A 18 -8.94 26.00 -24.11
N LEU A 19 -10.09 26.43 -24.60
CA LEU A 19 -10.64 26.02 -25.89
C LEU A 19 -9.65 26.48 -26.98
N VAL A 20 -8.68 25.61 -27.27
CA VAL A 20 -7.86 25.71 -28.47
C VAL A 20 -8.76 25.37 -29.65
N SER A 21 -9.24 26.41 -30.32
CA SER A 21 -9.80 26.33 -31.67
C SER A 21 -8.74 25.80 -32.61
N SER A 22 -8.84 24.52 -32.98
CA SER A 22 -8.10 23.91 -34.08
C SER A 22 -8.60 24.44 -35.42
N HIS A 23 -8.09 25.60 -35.83
CA HIS A 23 -8.04 25.92 -37.26
C HIS A 23 -6.83 25.18 -37.87
N TYR A 24 -7.12 24.08 -38.57
CA TYR A 24 -6.21 23.47 -39.52
C TYR A 24 -6.29 24.22 -40.86
N ASP A 25 -5.16 24.79 -41.28
CA ASP A 25 -4.71 24.98 -42.67
C ASP A 25 -3.30 25.62 -42.56
N HIS A 26 -2.22 25.24 -43.23
CA HIS A 26 -2.01 24.48 -44.46
C HIS A 26 -0.50 24.11 -44.48
N TYR A 27 -0.13 22.87 -44.86
CA TYR A 27 1.27 22.52 -45.21
C TYR A 27 1.54 22.90 -46.69
N PRO A 28 2.79 23.21 -47.06
CA PRO A 28 3.14 23.53 -48.43
C PRO A 28 3.20 22.29 -49.33
N SER A 29 2.92 22.55 -50.61
CA SER A 29 3.02 21.71 -51.80
C SER A 29 4.17 20.69 -51.85
N ASN A 30 3.88 19.48 -52.33
CA ASN A 30 4.70 18.78 -53.31
C ASN A 30 3.85 17.81 -54.15
N HIS A 31 4.18 17.77 -55.44
CA HIS A 31 3.62 16.97 -56.53
C HIS A 31 3.67 15.45 -56.29
N GLU A 32 2.65 14.71 -56.76
CA GLU A 32 2.71 13.73 -57.88
C GLU A 32 1.44 12.83 -57.90
N ASP A 33 0.73 12.92 -59.03
CA ASP A 33 0.01 11.91 -59.84
C ASP A 33 -0.93 10.79 -59.29
N ASP A 34 -1.96 10.59 -60.13
CA ASP A 34 -2.77 9.40 -60.44
C ASP A 34 -4.09 9.08 -59.68
N ALA A 35 -5.18 9.53 -60.33
CA ALA A 35 -6.22 8.73 -60.98
C ALA A 35 -7.25 7.87 -60.19
N ASN A 36 -8.51 8.09 -60.61
CA ASN A 36 -9.67 7.20 -60.72
C ASN A 36 -10.72 7.10 -59.60
N ASP A 37 -11.90 7.61 -60.00
CA ASP A 37 -13.18 6.90 -60.12
C ASP A 37 -14.27 6.99 -59.02
N VAL A 38 -15.36 7.66 -59.44
CA VAL A 38 -16.74 7.17 -59.52
C VAL A 38 -17.63 7.21 -58.26
N ALA A 39 -18.44 8.28 -58.26
CA ALA A 39 -19.91 8.30 -58.22
C ALA A 39 -20.68 7.62 -57.07
N ARG A 40 -21.54 8.41 -56.42
CA ARG A 40 -23.03 8.41 -56.53
C ARG A 40 -23.57 9.28 -55.40
N ARG A 41 -24.17 10.45 -55.67
CA ARG A 41 -25.54 10.71 -56.14
C ARG A 41 -26.65 10.27 -55.18
N ASP A 42 -27.51 11.25 -54.97
CA ASP A 42 -28.92 11.22 -54.59
C ASP A 42 -29.19 11.48 -53.10
N ASP A 43 -30.21 12.24 -52.71
CA ASP A 43 -30.96 13.36 -53.30
C ASP A 43 -32.05 13.68 -52.26
N ASN A 44 -32.63 14.87 -52.39
CA ASN A 44 -33.95 15.26 -51.91
C ASN A 44 -34.11 15.71 -50.44
N ASN A 45 -34.41 16.97 -50.09
CA ASN A 45 -35.27 18.05 -50.67
C ASN A 45 -36.53 18.22 -49.81
N THR A 46 -36.69 19.41 -49.21
CA THR A 46 -37.94 20.20 -49.03
C THR A 46 -37.60 21.37 -48.06
N SER A 47 -37.42 22.62 -48.52
CA SER A 47 -38.43 23.66 -48.83
C SER A 47 -39.34 23.98 -47.62
N ASN A 48 -39.66 25.23 -47.23
CA ASN A 48 -39.50 26.55 -47.82
C ASN A 48 -39.99 27.60 -46.77
N ASN A 49 -39.42 28.80 -46.82
CA ASN A 49 -40.02 30.12 -46.61
C ASN A 49 -40.78 30.47 -45.31
N TYR A 50 -40.35 31.52 -44.61
CA TYR A 50 -40.78 32.91 -44.89
C TYR A 50 -40.25 33.90 -43.84
N ARG A 51 -39.63 34.99 -44.33
CA ARG A 51 -39.75 36.41 -43.88
C ARG A 51 -39.26 36.77 -42.47
N ASP A 52 -38.66 37.92 -42.21
CA ASP A 52 -38.19 39.07 -42.99
C ASP A 52 -37.53 39.99 -41.95
N ARG A 53 -36.75 40.95 -42.46
CA ARG A 53 -36.21 42.14 -41.77
C ARG A 53 -35.01 41.93 -40.85
N ASP A 54 -34.04 42.82 -40.85
CA ASP A 54 -33.50 43.80 -41.81
C ASP A 54 -32.44 44.52 -40.99
N SER A 55 -31.41 45.03 -41.66
CA SER A 55 -30.54 46.13 -41.20
C SER A 55 -29.57 45.75 -40.07
N ASP A 56 -28.29 46.12 -40.10
CA ASP A 56 -27.52 46.82 -41.11
C ASP A 56 -26.04 46.76 -40.67
N THR A 57 -25.15 46.74 -41.67
CA THR A 57 -23.86 47.47 -41.76
C THR A 57 -23.08 47.84 -40.48
N ALA A 58 -21.75 47.79 -40.41
CA ALA A 58 -20.71 47.45 -41.37
C ALA A 58 -19.40 47.30 -40.59
N SER A 59 -18.56 46.40 -41.10
CA SER A 59 -17.11 46.42 -40.94
C SER A 59 -16.54 47.76 -41.40
N THR A 60 -15.40 48.20 -40.85
CA THR A 60 -14.24 48.53 -41.71
C THR A 60 -12.95 48.67 -40.91
N SER A 61 -12.00 47.85 -41.33
CA SER A 61 -10.57 47.99 -41.13
C SER A 61 -9.95 48.90 -42.20
N ASN A 62 -8.94 49.66 -41.77
CA ASN A 62 -7.65 49.91 -42.42
C ASN A 62 -7.51 50.68 -43.76
N TYR A 63 -6.82 51.83 -43.60
CA TYR A 63 -5.55 52.26 -44.23
C TYR A 63 -5.40 52.45 -45.75
N GLY A 64 -4.92 53.67 -46.05
CA GLY A 64 -4.04 54.08 -47.14
C GLY A 64 -4.12 55.61 -47.22
N GLY A 65 -3.08 56.44 -47.22
CA GLY A 65 -1.63 56.35 -47.35
C GLY A 65 -1.22 57.74 -47.89
N GLY A 66 -0.20 58.41 -47.33
CA GLY A 66 0.28 59.68 -47.90
C GLY A 66 1.00 60.64 -46.95
N ASN A 67 2.23 60.98 -47.34
CA ASN A 67 3.23 61.88 -46.73
C ASN A 67 2.71 63.19 -46.10
N ALA A 68 3.25 63.55 -44.92
CA ALA A 68 3.97 64.81 -44.67
C ALA A 68 4.38 64.94 -43.19
N THR A 69 5.47 65.66 -42.98
CA THR A 69 6.23 65.91 -41.75
C THR A 69 5.53 66.81 -40.72
N GLU A 70 5.89 66.55 -39.45
CA GLU A 70 5.87 67.43 -38.26
C GLU A 70 4.60 67.60 -37.40
N SER A 71 4.84 67.36 -36.10
CA SER A 71 4.24 67.94 -34.89
C SER A 71 2.84 67.49 -34.40
N THR A 72 2.91 66.52 -33.47
CA THR A 72 2.28 66.55 -32.13
C THR A 72 0.76 66.73 -32.03
N THR A 73 0.03 65.61 -31.91
CA THR A 73 -0.87 65.26 -30.78
C THR A 73 -1.64 63.97 -31.13
N THR A 74 -1.02 62.82 -30.91
CA THR A 74 -1.71 61.53 -30.95
C THR A 74 -2.64 61.41 -29.74
N THR A 75 -3.94 61.59 -29.98
CA THR A 75 -4.99 61.13 -29.08
C THR A 75 -5.01 59.60 -29.15
N THR A 76 -4.34 58.94 -28.21
CA THR A 76 -4.47 57.50 -28.02
C THR A 76 -5.91 57.19 -27.60
N THR A 77 -6.68 56.57 -28.49
CA THR A 77 -8.00 56.01 -28.18
C THR A 77 -7.82 54.87 -27.17
N ASN A 78 -8.24 55.11 -25.92
CA ASN A 78 -8.27 54.12 -24.84
C ASN A 78 -9.35 53.06 -25.10
N SER A 79 -9.08 52.06 -25.97
CA SER A 79 -10.01 50.95 -26.23
C SER A 79 -10.18 50.00 -25.02
N THR A 80 -9.29 50.09 -24.03
CA THR A 80 -9.35 49.33 -22.77
C THR A 80 -10.51 49.76 -21.87
N ALA A 81 -11.11 50.94 -22.09
CA ALA A 81 -12.26 51.41 -21.32
C ALA A 81 -13.58 50.70 -21.67
N TYR A 82 -13.67 50.11 -22.87
CA TYR A 82 -14.89 49.45 -23.37
C TYR A 82 -14.86 47.91 -23.23
N LEU A 83 -13.76 47.35 -22.74
CA LEU A 83 -13.58 45.91 -22.47
C LEU A 83 -13.11 45.73 -21.02
N PRO A 84 -14.01 45.86 -20.03
CA PRO A 84 -13.65 45.61 -18.64
C PRO A 84 -13.18 44.16 -18.48
N GLN A 85 -11.95 43.98 -17.98
CA GLN A 85 -11.38 42.66 -17.67
C GLN A 85 -11.91 42.09 -16.34
N THR A 86 -12.69 42.87 -15.59
CA THR A 86 -13.26 42.46 -14.31
C THR A 86 -14.37 41.45 -14.54
N VAL A 87 -14.10 40.20 -14.18
CA VAL A 87 -15.10 39.13 -14.09
C VAL A 87 -15.67 39.14 -12.67
N VAL A 88 -17.00 39.06 -12.55
CA VAL A 88 -17.71 39.07 -11.25
C VAL A 88 -18.69 37.90 -11.24
N LEU A 89 -18.94 37.31 -10.07
CA LEU A 89 -19.83 36.17 -9.88
C LEU A 89 -19.42 34.88 -10.62
N CYS A 90 -18.12 34.73 -10.92
CA CYS A 90 -17.56 33.51 -11.50
C CYS A 90 -16.65 32.73 -10.53
N GLU A 91 -16.72 33.07 -9.23
CA GLU A 91 -16.04 32.32 -8.16
C GLU A 91 -16.73 30.97 -7.91
N LEU A 92 -16.00 30.00 -7.33
CA LEU A 92 -16.50 28.65 -7.03
C LEU A 92 -17.82 28.63 -6.24
N ARG A 93 -18.05 29.60 -5.34
CA ARG A 93 -19.30 29.75 -4.59
C ARG A 93 -20.55 30.03 -5.46
N HIS A 94 -20.35 30.37 -6.73
CA HIS A 94 -21.39 30.67 -7.71
C HIS A 94 -21.59 29.56 -8.75
N GLU A 95 -20.79 28.50 -8.71
CA GLU A 95 -21.02 27.30 -9.52
C GLU A 95 -22.32 26.60 -9.09
N ALA A 96 -23.02 25.97 -10.05
CA ALA A 96 -24.28 25.29 -9.79
C ALA A 96 -24.09 24.15 -8.79
N PHE A 97 -25.05 24.01 -7.87
CA PHE A 97 -25.08 23.14 -6.68
C PHE A 97 -25.01 21.61 -6.96
N GLU A 98 -24.65 21.18 -8.17
CA GLU A 98 -24.54 19.77 -8.54
C GLU A 98 -23.27 19.10 -7.96
N ALA A 99 -22.30 19.87 -7.45
CA ALA A 99 -21.02 19.37 -6.95
C ALA A 99 -20.93 19.17 -5.42
N SER A 100 -21.89 19.69 -4.64
CA SER A 100 -21.87 19.66 -3.17
C SER A 100 -22.88 18.66 -2.62
N VAL A 101 -22.79 17.39 -3.03
CA VAL A 101 -23.37 16.32 -2.21
C VAL A 101 -22.49 16.24 -0.97
N PRO A 102 -23.01 16.49 0.24
CA PRO A 102 -22.26 16.21 1.45
C PRO A 102 -21.97 14.71 1.42
N THR A 103 -20.70 14.32 1.36
CA THR A 103 -20.24 13.02 1.86
C THR A 103 -20.31 13.02 3.40
N GLY A 104 -21.43 13.50 3.97
CA GLY A 104 -21.94 12.97 5.22
C GLY A 104 -22.39 11.52 4.98
N PRO A 105 -22.53 10.70 6.02
CA PRO A 105 -22.71 9.27 5.87
C PRO A 105 -23.97 9.03 5.05
N SER A 106 -23.78 8.65 3.80
CA SER A 106 -24.86 8.12 3.00
C SER A 106 -25.35 6.88 3.76
N ASP A 107 -26.64 6.78 4.04
CA ASP A 107 -27.27 5.53 4.47
C ASP A 107 -27.08 4.40 3.43
N SER A 108 -26.45 4.70 2.27
CA SER A 108 -25.64 3.76 1.49
C SER A 108 -24.19 3.71 2.00
N GLY A 109 -23.94 2.97 3.09
CA GLY A 109 -22.66 2.92 3.79
C GLY A 109 -21.44 2.63 2.90
N LEU A 110 -20.71 3.67 2.52
CA LEU A 110 -19.29 3.60 2.20
C LEU A 110 -18.52 3.63 3.53
N VAL A 111 -18.58 2.52 4.26
CA VAL A 111 -17.45 2.17 5.13
C VAL A 111 -16.24 2.19 4.23
N SER A 112 -15.25 3.04 4.55
CA SER A 112 -13.94 3.06 3.89
C SER A 112 -13.47 1.62 3.67
N LYS A 113 -13.55 1.14 2.43
CA LYS A 113 -13.29 -0.28 2.11
C LYS A 113 -11.86 -0.69 2.47
N TRP A 114 -10.96 0.30 2.56
CA TRP A 114 -9.57 0.13 2.96
C TRP A 114 -9.38 -0.28 4.43
N ARG A 115 -10.35 -0.01 5.34
CA ARG A 115 -10.21 -0.38 6.75
C ARG A 115 -10.33 -1.89 6.90
N PRO A 116 -9.31 -2.59 7.46
CA PRO A 116 -9.41 -4.01 7.72
C PRO A 116 -10.57 -4.28 8.69
N LYS A 117 -11.58 -5.05 8.25
CA LYS A 117 -12.78 -5.34 9.07
C LYS A 117 -12.43 -6.05 10.38
N ASP A 118 -11.51 -7.01 10.35
CA ASP A 118 -11.04 -7.75 11.52
C ASP A 118 -9.54 -7.99 11.45
N ARG A 119 -8.79 -7.44 12.41
CA ARG A 119 -7.36 -7.74 12.55
C ARG A 119 -7.19 -9.16 13.06
N MET A 120 -6.69 -10.05 12.21
CA MET A 120 -6.47 -11.45 12.52
C MET A 120 -5.05 -11.66 13.07
N LYS A 121 -4.88 -12.68 13.90
CA LYS A 121 -3.56 -13.08 14.41
C LYS A 121 -3.47 -14.60 14.42
N THR A 122 -2.33 -15.12 14.00
CA THR A 122 -1.98 -16.52 14.20
C THR A 122 -1.36 -16.71 15.58
N GLY A 123 -2.08 -17.41 16.46
CA GLY A 123 -1.74 -17.55 17.87
C GLY A 123 -1.01 -18.84 18.23
N CYS A 124 -1.19 -19.88 17.43
CA CYS A 124 -0.61 -21.19 17.68
C CYS A 124 -0.12 -21.83 16.38
N VAL A 125 1.03 -22.51 16.46
CA VAL A 125 1.68 -23.18 15.34
C VAL A 125 1.93 -24.65 15.72
N ALA A 126 1.38 -25.55 14.92
CA ALA A 126 1.58 -27.00 14.98
C ALA A 126 2.53 -27.41 13.86
N LEU A 127 3.69 -27.97 14.21
CA LEU A 127 4.69 -28.48 13.27
C LEU A 127 4.68 -30.01 13.36
N VAL A 128 4.31 -30.67 12.28
CA VAL A 128 4.25 -32.14 12.15
C VAL A 128 5.27 -32.55 11.10
N LEU A 129 6.30 -33.27 11.54
CA LEU A 129 7.38 -33.75 10.69
C LEU A 129 7.31 -35.28 10.59
N CYS A 130 7.13 -35.81 9.39
CA CYS A 130 7.11 -37.24 9.11
C CYS A 130 8.26 -37.57 8.16
N LEU A 131 9.45 -37.82 8.72
CA LEU A 131 10.72 -37.90 7.97
C LEU A 131 11.35 -39.29 7.99
N ASN A 132 11.13 -40.09 9.05
CA ASN A 132 11.70 -41.44 9.22
C ASN A 132 13.12 -41.58 8.66
N ILE A 133 14.05 -40.79 9.22
CA ILE A 133 15.38 -40.59 8.65
C ILE A 133 16.09 -41.93 8.41
N SER A 134 16.68 -42.06 7.22
CA SER A 134 17.35 -43.26 6.69
C SER A 134 16.44 -44.37 6.17
N VAL A 135 15.11 -44.19 6.19
CA VAL A 135 14.15 -45.14 5.60
C VAL A 135 13.28 -44.41 4.59
N ASP A 136 13.52 -44.67 3.31
CA ASP A 136 12.75 -44.05 2.23
C ASP A 136 11.37 -44.70 2.08
N PRO A 137 10.32 -43.92 1.80
CA PRO A 137 8.99 -44.47 1.54
C PRO A 137 8.97 -45.23 0.20
N PRO A 138 8.06 -46.21 0.05
CA PRO A 138 8.08 -47.17 -1.07
C PRO A 138 7.81 -46.55 -2.45
N ASP A 139 7.24 -45.34 -2.50
CA ASP A 139 6.83 -44.64 -3.72
C ASP A 139 7.83 -43.54 -4.14
N VAL A 140 8.96 -43.41 -3.46
CA VAL A 140 10.03 -42.48 -3.78
C VAL A 140 11.29 -43.25 -4.15
N ILE A 141 11.73 -43.09 -5.40
CA ILE A 141 13.04 -43.56 -5.85
C ILE A 141 14.00 -42.37 -5.77
N LYS A 142 15.02 -42.45 -4.92
CA LYS A 142 16.06 -41.42 -4.82
C LYS A 142 17.14 -41.63 -5.87
N ILE A 143 17.47 -40.56 -6.59
CA ILE A 143 18.66 -40.48 -7.45
C ILE A 143 19.93 -40.27 -6.60
N SER A 144 21.12 -40.48 -7.18
CA SER A 144 22.40 -40.18 -6.50
C SER A 144 23.27 -39.32 -7.41
N PRO A 145 23.67 -38.10 -6.99
CA PRO A 145 23.32 -37.43 -5.73
C PRO A 145 21.85 -36.96 -5.69
N CYS A 146 21.27 -36.76 -4.50
CA CYS A 146 19.93 -36.19 -4.33
C CYS A 146 19.86 -35.05 -3.30
N ALA A 147 18.81 -34.24 -3.44
CA ALA A 147 18.33 -33.34 -2.41
C ALA A 147 18.10 -34.10 -1.09
N ARG A 148 18.73 -33.63 -0.02
CA ARG A 148 18.64 -34.29 1.30
C ARG A 148 18.59 -33.34 2.49
N MET A 149 18.99 -32.09 2.29
CA MET A 149 19.02 -31.11 3.38
C MET A 149 17.59 -30.82 3.83
N GLU A 150 17.36 -30.83 5.14
CA GLU A 150 16.07 -30.54 5.77
C GLU A 150 16.30 -29.44 6.81
N CYS A 151 15.59 -28.32 6.68
CA CYS A 151 15.74 -27.15 7.54
C CYS A 151 17.20 -26.69 7.67
N TRP A 152 17.95 -26.79 6.57
CA TRP A 152 19.38 -26.52 6.45
C TRP A 152 20.28 -27.42 7.32
N ILE A 153 19.83 -28.63 7.66
CA ILE A 153 20.61 -29.68 8.32
C ILE A 153 20.75 -30.87 7.36
N ASP A 154 21.94 -31.45 7.28
CA ASP A 154 22.12 -32.76 6.64
C ASP A 154 21.66 -33.85 7.61
N PRO A 155 20.53 -34.54 7.35
CA PRO A 155 19.98 -35.53 8.29
C PRO A 155 20.91 -36.73 8.47
N LEU A 156 21.83 -36.99 7.54
CA LEU A 156 22.78 -38.10 7.62
C LEU A 156 24.10 -37.72 8.32
N SER A 157 24.30 -36.44 8.65
CA SER A 157 25.50 -35.97 9.35
C SER A 157 25.51 -36.31 10.85
N MET A 158 24.40 -36.81 11.40
CA MET A 158 24.27 -37.19 12.80
C MET A 158 23.29 -38.36 12.97
N ALA A 159 23.20 -38.91 14.18
CA ALA A 159 22.27 -40.01 14.46
C ALA A 159 20.81 -39.60 14.15
N PRO A 160 19.99 -40.50 13.55
CA PRO A 160 18.64 -40.17 13.06
C PRO A 160 17.75 -39.42 14.06
N GLN A 161 17.68 -39.88 15.31
CA GLN A 161 16.88 -39.23 16.34
C GLN A 161 17.36 -37.80 16.63
N LYS A 162 18.68 -37.58 16.72
CA LYS A 162 19.25 -36.26 16.96
C LYS A 162 19.06 -35.33 15.76
N ALA A 163 19.14 -35.87 14.54
CA ALA A 163 18.85 -35.13 13.32
C ALA A 163 17.39 -34.65 13.33
N LEU A 164 16.44 -35.54 13.61
CA LEU A 164 15.02 -35.24 13.65
C LEU A 164 14.68 -34.15 14.70
N GLU A 165 15.24 -34.26 15.91
CA GLU A 165 15.11 -33.23 16.95
C GLU A 165 15.69 -31.88 16.53
N SER A 166 16.86 -31.90 15.87
CA SER A 166 17.53 -30.68 15.40
C SER A 166 16.75 -30.00 14.27
N ILE A 167 16.21 -30.78 13.32
CA ILE A 167 15.34 -30.30 12.24
C ILE A 167 14.08 -29.66 12.83
N GLY A 168 13.39 -30.34 13.74
CA GLY A 168 12.19 -29.81 14.41
C GLY A 168 12.45 -28.50 15.17
N LYS A 169 13.57 -28.43 15.90
CA LYS A 169 13.99 -27.20 16.59
C LYS A 169 14.29 -26.08 15.60
N ASN A 170 15.02 -26.37 14.52
CA ASN A 170 15.34 -25.37 13.51
C ASN A 170 14.09 -24.85 12.81
N LEU A 171 13.17 -25.71 12.41
CA LEU A 171 11.91 -25.29 11.78
C LEU A 171 11.10 -24.38 12.70
N SER A 172 11.00 -24.72 13.99
CA SER A 172 10.37 -23.86 14.99
C SER A 172 11.02 -22.47 15.03
N ASN A 173 12.36 -22.42 15.11
CA ASN A 173 13.10 -21.16 15.13
C ASN A 173 12.94 -20.35 13.83
N GLN A 174 12.78 -21.01 12.68
CA GLN A 174 12.56 -20.32 11.41
C GLN A 174 11.19 -19.64 11.37
N TYR A 175 10.13 -20.32 11.81
CA TYR A 175 8.80 -19.70 11.93
C TYR A 175 8.74 -18.62 13.03
N GLU A 176 9.39 -18.84 14.17
CA GLU A 176 9.40 -17.89 15.30
C GLU A 176 9.91 -16.51 14.90
N ARG A 177 10.82 -16.42 13.92
CA ARG A 177 11.28 -15.14 13.36
C ARG A 177 10.15 -14.31 12.73
N TRP A 178 9.17 -14.97 12.11
CA TRP A 178 8.02 -14.33 11.46
C TRP A 178 6.89 -14.04 12.45
N GLN A 179 6.70 -14.89 13.46
CA GLN A 179 5.70 -14.69 14.50
C GLN A 179 6.24 -15.10 15.88
N PRO A 180 6.98 -14.22 16.57
CA PRO A 180 7.64 -14.57 17.84
C PRO A 180 6.66 -14.70 19.01
N LYS A 181 5.44 -14.18 18.89
CA LYS A 181 4.43 -14.19 19.96
C LYS A 181 3.47 -15.37 19.88
N ALA A 182 3.61 -16.25 18.90
CA ALA A 182 2.79 -17.46 18.81
C ALA A 182 3.34 -18.58 19.68
N ARG A 183 2.48 -19.54 20.02
CA ARG A 183 2.88 -20.77 20.69
C ARG A 183 3.25 -21.84 19.68
N TYR A 184 4.48 -22.35 19.78
CA TYR A 184 4.99 -23.41 18.90
C TYR A 184 4.88 -24.79 19.56
N LYS A 185 4.47 -25.78 18.78
CA LYS A 185 4.44 -27.19 19.17
C LYS A 185 4.92 -28.06 18.04
N VAL A 186 5.95 -28.85 18.31
CA VAL A 186 6.56 -29.77 17.35
C VAL A 186 6.14 -31.20 17.69
N GLN A 187 5.79 -31.97 16.67
CA GLN A 187 5.61 -33.41 16.74
C GLN A 187 6.47 -34.07 15.67
N LEU A 188 7.28 -35.04 16.10
CA LEU A 188 8.31 -35.70 15.30
C LEU A 188 7.91 -37.16 15.09
N ASP A 189 7.79 -37.57 13.84
CA ASP A 189 7.26 -38.86 13.38
C ASP A 189 6.05 -39.33 14.21
N PRO A 190 4.95 -38.55 14.26
CA PRO A 190 3.88 -38.81 15.20
C PRO A 190 2.89 -39.88 14.74
N THR A 191 2.12 -40.35 15.70
CA THR A 191 0.91 -41.16 15.51
C THR A 191 -0.34 -40.28 15.31
N VAL A 192 -1.41 -40.87 14.77
CA VAL A 192 -2.71 -40.20 14.59
C VAL A 192 -3.24 -39.59 15.91
N ASP A 193 -3.12 -40.32 17.03
CA ASP A 193 -3.57 -39.85 18.34
C ASP A 193 -2.80 -38.62 18.83
N GLU A 194 -1.49 -38.57 18.55
CA GLU A 194 -0.64 -37.42 18.91
C GLU A 194 -0.97 -36.19 18.08
N VAL A 195 -1.22 -36.36 16.77
CA VAL A 195 -1.68 -35.28 15.89
C VAL A 195 -3.07 -34.79 16.30
N LYS A 196 -4.00 -35.69 16.63
CA LYS A 196 -5.32 -35.33 17.17
C LYS A 196 -5.21 -34.51 18.45
N LYS A 197 -4.38 -34.95 19.40
CA LYS A 197 -4.15 -34.22 20.66
C LYS A 197 -3.49 -32.87 20.40
N LEU A 198 -2.53 -32.80 19.48
CA LEU A 198 -1.86 -31.56 19.07
C LEU A 198 -2.90 -30.55 18.54
N CYS A 199 -3.67 -30.92 17.52
CA CYS A 199 -4.64 -30.07 16.85
C CYS A 199 -5.67 -29.51 17.83
N ASN A 200 -6.28 -30.38 18.65
CA ASN A 200 -7.24 -29.96 19.66
C ASN A 200 -6.63 -29.02 20.71
N THR A 201 -5.37 -29.24 21.10
CA THR A 201 -4.69 -28.35 22.04
C THR A 201 -4.39 -26.98 21.42
N CYS A 202 -3.97 -26.94 20.15
CA CYS A 202 -3.70 -25.70 19.43
C CYS A 202 -4.98 -24.88 19.25
N ARG A 203 -6.09 -25.50 18.82
CA ARG A 203 -7.38 -24.83 18.73
C ARG A 203 -7.86 -24.30 20.08
N LYS A 204 -7.79 -25.12 21.15
CA LYS A 204 -8.16 -24.69 22.51
C LYS A 204 -7.36 -23.48 22.98
N TYR A 205 -6.08 -23.39 22.60
CA TYR A 205 -5.22 -22.27 22.95
C TYR A 205 -5.53 -21.01 22.12
N ALA A 206 -5.66 -21.15 20.81
CA ALA A 206 -5.87 -20.03 19.90
C ALA A 206 -7.27 -19.39 20.05
N LYS A 207 -8.28 -20.16 20.50
CA LYS A 207 -9.67 -19.70 20.58
C LYS A 207 -10.15 -19.23 19.20
N SER A 208 -10.35 -17.92 19.04
CA SER A 208 -10.73 -17.24 17.79
C SER A 208 -9.53 -16.82 16.93
N GLU A 209 -8.29 -16.89 17.45
CA GLU A 209 -7.08 -16.66 16.66
C GLU A 209 -6.85 -17.81 15.66
N ARG A 210 -6.07 -17.54 14.61
CA ARG A 210 -5.71 -18.52 13.59
C ARG A 210 -4.73 -19.54 14.15
N VAL A 211 -4.87 -20.80 13.72
CA VAL A 211 -3.89 -21.87 13.96
C VAL A 211 -3.16 -22.18 12.65
N LEU A 212 -1.83 -22.23 12.69
CA LEU A 212 -1.02 -22.77 11.59
C LEU A 212 -0.75 -24.25 11.81
N PHE A 213 -1.00 -25.06 10.80
CA PHE A 213 -0.61 -26.47 10.74
C PHE A 213 0.39 -26.68 9.61
N HIS A 214 1.62 -27.02 9.94
CA HIS A 214 2.66 -27.38 8.99
C HIS A 214 2.82 -28.90 8.99
N TYR A 215 2.76 -29.51 7.82
CA TYR A 215 3.01 -30.93 7.61
C TYR A 215 4.12 -31.11 6.59
N ASN A 216 5.19 -31.78 7.01
CA ASN A 216 6.24 -32.28 6.13
C ASN A 216 6.10 -33.81 6.05
N GLY A 217 5.87 -34.31 4.83
CA GLY A 217 5.59 -35.72 4.55
C GLY A 217 6.69 -36.44 3.76
N HIS A 218 7.96 -36.06 3.88
CA HIS A 218 9.02 -36.61 3.03
C HIS A 218 9.43 -38.06 3.33
N GLY A 219 9.17 -38.55 4.55
CA GLY A 219 9.48 -39.92 4.99
C GLY A 219 8.32 -40.90 4.92
N VAL A 220 7.21 -40.50 4.30
CA VAL A 220 5.97 -41.27 4.18
C VAL A 220 5.48 -41.26 2.72
N PRO A 221 4.56 -42.17 2.33
CA PRO A 221 4.01 -42.18 0.99
C PRO A 221 3.29 -40.88 0.63
N LYS A 222 3.10 -40.66 -0.68
CA LYS A 222 2.29 -39.56 -1.22
C LYS A 222 0.85 -39.62 -0.72
N PRO A 223 0.19 -38.45 -0.55
CA PRO A 223 -1.22 -38.37 -0.19
C PRO A 223 -2.11 -39.14 -1.18
N THR A 224 -3.21 -39.70 -0.68
CA THR A 224 -4.12 -40.53 -1.49
C THR A 224 -5.22 -39.68 -2.13
N ALA A 225 -5.78 -40.15 -3.25
CA ALA A 225 -6.95 -39.52 -3.89
C ALA A 225 -8.21 -39.52 -3.01
N ASN A 226 -8.24 -40.34 -1.93
CA ASN A 226 -9.31 -40.33 -0.94
C ASN A 226 -9.18 -39.19 0.08
N GLY A 227 -8.16 -38.31 -0.07
CA GLY A 227 -7.92 -37.20 0.84
C GLY A 227 -7.28 -37.63 2.15
N GLU A 228 -6.27 -38.49 2.09
CA GLU A 228 -5.52 -38.96 3.27
C GLU A 228 -4.07 -38.51 3.22
N ILE A 229 -3.55 -38.05 4.36
CA ILE A 229 -2.12 -37.85 4.61
C ILE A 229 -1.58 -39.01 5.44
N TRP A 230 -0.28 -39.28 5.38
CA TRP A 230 0.30 -40.44 6.06
C TRP A 230 1.06 -40.05 7.34
N LEU A 231 0.90 -40.88 8.37
CA LEU A 231 1.58 -40.80 9.66
C LEU A 231 2.17 -42.18 10.01
N PHE A 232 2.72 -42.35 11.22
CA PHE A 232 3.29 -43.61 11.68
C PHE A 232 2.42 -44.31 12.72
N ASN A 233 2.63 -45.63 12.87
CA ASN A 233 2.27 -46.33 14.09
C ASN A 233 3.39 -46.21 15.15
N LYS A 234 3.11 -46.58 16.41
CA LYS A 234 4.06 -46.45 17.53
C LYS A 234 5.38 -47.19 17.33
N SER A 235 5.38 -48.25 16.52
CA SER A 235 6.55 -49.09 16.26
C SER A 235 7.28 -48.72 14.97
N TYR A 236 6.84 -47.70 14.23
CA TYR A 236 7.41 -47.29 12.94
C TYR A 236 7.49 -48.41 11.90
N THR A 237 6.54 -49.36 11.96
CA THR A 237 6.48 -50.51 11.04
C THR A 237 5.45 -50.33 9.94
N GLN A 238 4.49 -49.40 10.12
CA GLN A 238 3.40 -49.18 9.18
C GLN A 238 3.13 -47.68 9.05
N TYR A 239 2.80 -47.27 7.82
CA TYR A 239 2.20 -45.98 7.54
C TYR A 239 0.70 -46.05 7.81
N ILE A 240 0.19 -45.08 8.56
CA ILE A 240 -1.21 -45.00 8.98
C ILE A 240 -1.86 -43.81 8.29
N PRO A 241 -2.96 -43.99 7.53
CA PRO A 241 -3.63 -42.90 6.86
C PRO A 241 -4.40 -42.05 7.88
N LEU A 242 -4.36 -40.73 7.70
CA LEU A 242 -5.13 -39.73 8.41
C LEU A 242 -6.00 -38.98 7.39
N PRO A 243 -7.33 -39.13 7.43
CA PRO A 243 -8.23 -38.36 6.59
C PRO A 243 -8.13 -36.85 6.86
N VAL A 244 -8.13 -36.06 5.79
CA VAL A 244 -8.13 -34.60 5.85
C VAL A 244 -9.40 -34.06 6.54
N SER A 245 -10.52 -34.77 6.42
CA SER A 245 -11.78 -34.45 7.10
C SER A 245 -11.62 -34.42 8.62
N ASP A 246 -10.84 -35.36 9.17
CA ASP A 246 -10.59 -35.46 10.60
C ASP A 246 -9.69 -34.29 11.04
N LEU A 247 -8.64 -34.02 10.27
CA LEU A 247 -7.72 -32.89 10.52
C LEU A 247 -8.48 -31.55 10.56
N ASP A 248 -9.33 -31.29 9.56
CA ASP A 248 -10.16 -30.08 9.50
C ASP A 248 -11.13 -29.99 10.69
N SER A 249 -11.73 -31.11 11.10
CA SER A 249 -12.65 -31.16 12.25
C SER A 249 -11.98 -30.82 13.59
N TRP A 250 -10.70 -31.16 13.75
CA TRP A 250 -9.93 -30.91 14.97
C TRP A 250 -9.41 -29.47 15.01
N LEU A 251 -8.90 -28.96 13.88
CA LEU A 251 -8.33 -27.63 13.81
C LEU A 251 -9.38 -26.55 13.64
N ARG A 252 -10.45 -26.76 12.86
CA ARG A 252 -11.53 -25.80 12.60
C ARG A 252 -11.02 -24.45 12.06
N THR A 253 -11.95 -23.55 11.76
CA THR A 253 -11.65 -22.17 11.36
C THR A 253 -11.50 -21.24 12.57
N PRO A 254 -10.67 -20.19 12.49
CA PRO A 254 -9.77 -19.84 11.38
C PRO A 254 -8.46 -20.65 11.42
N SER A 255 -7.99 -21.15 10.28
CA SER A 255 -6.76 -21.96 10.18
C SER A 255 -5.98 -21.70 8.88
N ILE A 256 -4.69 -22.01 8.90
CA ILE A 256 -3.80 -22.03 7.73
C ILE A 256 -2.99 -23.31 7.73
N TYR A 257 -2.83 -23.92 6.56
CA TYR A 257 -2.13 -25.19 6.38
C TYR A 257 -0.97 -25.02 5.40
N VAL A 258 0.16 -25.67 5.71
CA VAL A 258 1.35 -25.75 4.84
C VAL A 258 1.66 -27.24 4.65
N PHE A 259 1.62 -27.71 3.41
CA PHE A 259 1.90 -29.10 3.04
C PHE A 259 3.16 -29.17 2.19
N ASP A 260 4.26 -29.60 2.80
CA ASP A 260 5.53 -29.90 2.12
C ASP A 260 5.63 -31.42 1.90
N CYS A 261 5.12 -31.86 0.75
CA CYS A 261 5.18 -33.24 0.30
C CYS A 261 4.95 -33.31 -1.22
N SER A 262 5.29 -34.45 -1.82
CA SER A 262 4.94 -34.73 -3.22
C SER A 262 3.44 -34.97 -3.36
N ALA A 263 2.86 -34.66 -4.53
CA ALA A 263 1.42 -34.73 -4.79
C ALA A 263 0.54 -33.91 -3.81
N ALA A 264 1.07 -32.83 -3.23
CA ALA A 264 0.38 -32.02 -2.21
C ALA A 264 -0.93 -31.40 -2.71
N GLY A 265 -1.07 -31.14 -4.01
CA GLY A 265 -2.31 -30.69 -4.63
C GLY A 265 -3.50 -31.63 -4.39
N THR A 266 -3.25 -32.93 -4.18
CA THR A 266 -4.29 -33.92 -3.84
C THR A 266 -4.96 -33.57 -2.50
N ILE A 267 -4.18 -33.07 -1.53
CA ILE A 267 -4.67 -32.62 -0.23
C ILE A 267 -5.57 -31.40 -0.41
N VAL A 268 -5.15 -30.44 -1.23
CA VAL A 268 -5.92 -29.22 -1.51
C VAL A 268 -7.27 -29.56 -2.15
N ASN A 269 -7.28 -30.46 -3.13
CA ASN A 269 -8.51 -30.93 -3.77
C ASN A 269 -9.48 -31.55 -2.74
N ALA A 270 -8.98 -32.41 -1.86
CA ALA A 270 -9.80 -33.02 -0.81
C ALA A 270 -10.40 -31.99 0.17
N PHE A 271 -9.64 -30.95 0.54
CA PHE A 271 -10.18 -29.83 1.35
C PHE A 271 -11.28 -29.06 0.61
N MET A 272 -11.11 -28.83 -0.69
CA MET A 272 -12.11 -28.12 -1.51
C MET A 272 -13.41 -28.93 -1.61
N GLU A 273 -13.34 -30.23 -1.89
CA GLU A 273 -14.50 -31.12 -1.92
C GLU A 273 -15.24 -31.16 -0.57
N LEU A 274 -14.49 -31.22 0.54
CA LEU A 274 -15.05 -31.14 1.90
C LEU A 274 -15.79 -29.83 2.17
N HIS A 275 -15.29 -28.71 1.64
CA HIS A 275 -15.90 -27.40 1.84
C HIS A 275 -17.17 -27.24 1.00
N ASP A 276 -17.17 -27.70 -0.25
CA ASP A 276 -18.32 -27.62 -1.14
C ASP A 276 -19.51 -28.45 -0.61
N TRP A 277 -19.25 -29.67 -0.11
CA TRP A 277 -20.29 -30.47 0.55
C TRP A 277 -20.87 -29.78 1.79
N ASN A 278 -20.03 -29.18 2.62
CA ASN A 278 -20.51 -28.51 3.85
C ASN A 278 -21.24 -27.17 3.58
N ALA A 279 -20.91 -26.48 2.48
CA ALA A 279 -21.58 -25.24 2.07
C ALA A 279 -23.01 -25.48 1.57
N SER A 280 -23.31 -26.67 1.04
CA SER A 280 -24.66 -27.04 0.57
C SER A 280 -25.68 -27.28 1.71
N GLY A 281 -25.23 -27.42 2.97
CA GLY A 281 -26.09 -27.73 4.12
C GLY A 281 -26.31 -26.59 5.14
N SER A 282 -25.61 -25.46 5.02
CA SER A 282 -25.80 -24.29 5.90
C SER A 282 -25.50 -22.99 5.16
N ALA A 283 -26.29 -21.94 5.40
CA ALA A 283 -26.15 -20.66 4.75
C ALA A 283 -24.74 -20.06 4.94
N GLY A 284 -23.89 -20.18 3.90
CA GLY A 284 -22.94 -19.15 3.47
C GLY A 284 -21.87 -18.63 4.44
N SER A 285 -21.48 -19.36 5.50
CA SER A 285 -20.29 -18.98 6.26
C SER A 285 -19.04 -19.44 5.49
N MET A 286 -18.44 -18.52 4.72
CA MET A 286 -17.17 -18.74 4.02
C MET A 286 -16.11 -19.13 5.06
N ARG A 287 -15.69 -20.41 5.06
CA ARG A 287 -14.70 -20.92 6.01
C ARG A 287 -13.38 -20.18 5.82
N ASP A 288 -12.87 -19.60 6.90
CA ASP A 288 -11.54 -18.98 6.89
C ASP A 288 -10.43 -20.05 7.00
N CYS A 289 -10.27 -20.79 5.90
CA CYS A 289 -9.26 -21.82 5.70
C CYS A 289 -8.31 -21.37 4.58
N ILE A 290 -7.01 -21.37 4.88
CA ILE A 290 -5.95 -21.02 3.93
C ILE A 290 -5.07 -22.24 3.73
N LEU A 291 -4.74 -22.59 2.50
CA LEU A 291 -3.89 -23.75 2.19
C LEU A 291 -2.70 -23.30 1.35
N LEU A 292 -1.51 -23.82 1.64
CA LEU A 292 -0.30 -23.68 0.86
C LEU A 292 0.27 -25.09 0.64
N ALA A 293 0.40 -25.50 -0.62
CA ALA A 293 0.85 -26.83 -1.01
C ALA A 293 2.06 -26.72 -1.94
N ALA A 294 3.05 -27.59 -1.73
CA ALA A 294 4.33 -27.51 -2.41
C ALA A 294 4.26 -27.77 -3.93
N CYS A 295 3.31 -28.58 -4.39
CA CYS A 295 3.24 -29.03 -5.78
C CYS A 295 1.82 -29.43 -6.19
N GLU A 296 1.58 -29.60 -7.49
CA GLU A 296 0.32 -30.14 -8.01
C GLU A 296 0.13 -31.62 -7.69
N ALA A 297 -1.10 -32.12 -7.84
CA ALA A 297 -1.47 -33.49 -7.49
C ALA A 297 -0.68 -34.57 -8.26
N HIS A 298 -0.20 -34.24 -9.46
CA HIS A 298 0.55 -35.16 -10.33
C HIS A 298 2.07 -34.98 -10.23
N GLU A 299 2.53 -33.93 -9.57
CA GLU A 299 3.95 -33.56 -9.48
C GLU A 299 4.64 -34.25 -8.30
N THR A 300 5.97 -34.33 -8.39
CA THR A 300 6.85 -34.82 -7.32
C THR A 300 7.86 -33.72 -7.01
N LEU A 301 8.26 -33.61 -5.74
CA LEU A 301 9.22 -32.60 -5.32
C LEU A 301 10.58 -32.76 -6.02
N PRO A 302 11.34 -31.65 -6.22
CA PRO A 302 12.65 -31.69 -6.83
C PRO A 302 13.62 -32.61 -6.08
N GLN A 303 14.34 -33.45 -6.83
CA GLN A 303 15.36 -34.36 -6.26
C GLN A 303 16.80 -33.94 -6.56
N SER A 304 17.01 -32.91 -7.38
CA SER A 304 18.34 -32.39 -7.73
C SER A 304 19.10 -31.93 -6.47
N ASP A 305 20.37 -32.31 -6.34
CA ASP A 305 21.21 -32.02 -5.17
C ASP A 305 21.54 -30.54 -4.97
N GLU A 306 21.14 -29.70 -5.93
CA GLU A 306 21.19 -28.24 -5.83
C GLU A 306 20.18 -27.65 -4.88
N PHE A 307 19.12 -28.41 -4.60
CA PHE A 307 18.03 -28.03 -3.73
C PHE A 307 18.12 -28.78 -2.40
N PRO A 308 17.67 -28.18 -1.30
CA PRO A 308 17.32 -28.97 -0.13
C PRO A 308 16.10 -29.85 -0.44
N ALA A 309 15.85 -30.89 0.35
CA ALA A 309 14.64 -31.69 0.23
C ALA A 309 13.38 -30.86 0.55
N ASP A 310 13.51 -29.90 1.48
CA ASP A 310 12.44 -29.00 1.91
C ASP A 310 12.41 -27.67 1.16
N VAL A 311 12.49 -27.70 -0.18
CA VAL A 311 12.51 -26.47 -1.02
C VAL A 311 11.36 -25.54 -0.68
N PHE A 312 10.15 -26.08 -0.57
CA PHE A 312 8.95 -25.30 -0.30
C PHE A 312 9.01 -24.65 1.08
N THR A 313 9.26 -25.44 2.13
CA THR A 313 9.44 -24.93 3.49
C THR A 313 10.55 -23.89 3.56
N SER A 314 11.71 -24.19 2.99
CA SER A 314 12.87 -23.29 2.98
C SER A 314 12.60 -21.98 2.25
N CYS A 315 11.79 -21.98 1.17
CA CYS A 315 11.29 -20.76 0.54
C CYS A 315 10.40 -19.97 1.50
N LEU A 316 9.43 -20.64 2.14
CA LEU A 316 8.43 -20.01 3.01
C LEU A 316 9.01 -19.47 4.31
N THR A 317 10.04 -20.10 4.88
CA THR A 317 10.54 -19.78 6.23
C THR A 317 11.91 -19.11 6.20
N THR A 318 12.71 -19.31 5.15
CA THR A 318 14.06 -18.75 4.99
C THR A 318 14.32 -18.18 3.58
N PRO A 319 13.46 -17.27 3.09
CA PRO A 319 13.41 -16.85 1.68
C PRO A 319 14.75 -16.30 1.18
N ILE A 320 15.43 -15.43 1.94
CA ILE A 320 16.69 -14.82 1.48
C ILE A 320 17.79 -15.85 1.27
N LYS A 321 17.92 -16.80 2.20
CA LYS A 321 18.93 -17.86 2.11
C LYS A 321 18.67 -18.76 0.90
N MET A 322 17.41 -19.15 0.69
CA MET A 322 17.00 -19.95 -0.45
C MET A 322 17.18 -19.19 -1.77
N ALA A 323 16.71 -17.93 -1.84
CA ALA A 323 16.81 -17.10 -3.04
C ALA A 323 18.25 -16.90 -3.48
N LEU A 324 19.18 -16.61 -2.58
CA LEU A 324 20.59 -16.43 -2.92
C LEU A 324 21.27 -17.74 -3.31
N LYS A 325 21.01 -18.85 -2.61
CA LYS A 325 21.56 -20.17 -3.00
C LYS A 325 21.07 -20.62 -4.38
N TRP A 326 19.80 -20.36 -4.68
CA TRP A 326 19.21 -20.62 -6.00
C TRP A 326 19.75 -19.67 -7.08
N PHE A 327 19.87 -18.38 -6.76
CA PHE A 327 20.35 -17.35 -7.69
C PHE A 327 21.84 -17.51 -8.00
N TYR A 328 22.66 -17.94 -7.03
CA TYR A 328 24.10 -18.11 -7.20
C TYR A 328 24.46 -18.91 -8.46
N LYS A 329 23.80 -20.06 -8.69
CA LYS A 329 24.03 -20.88 -9.88
C LYS A 329 23.66 -20.21 -11.22
N ARG A 330 22.85 -19.15 -11.16
CA ARG A 330 22.38 -18.37 -12.31
C ARG A 330 23.11 -17.03 -12.45
N SER A 331 23.90 -16.67 -11.44
CA SER A 331 24.66 -15.42 -11.42
C SER A 331 25.90 -15.51 -12.31
N LEU A 332 26.31 -14.35 -12.83
CA LEU A 332 27.57 -14.20 -13.56
C LEU A 332 28.80 -14.44 -12.67
N LEU A 333 28.62 -14.52 -11.34
CA LEU A 333 29.68 -14.68 -10.34
C LEU A 333 29.83 -16.13 -9.83
N CYS A 334 29.09 -17.09 -10.39
CA CYS A 334 29.08 -18.48 -9.90
C CYS A 334 30.46 -19.14 -9.86
N ASP A 335 31.33 -18.86 -10.83
CA ASP A 335 32.67 -19.48 -10.89
C ASP A 335 33.74 -18.72 -10.09
N SER A 336 33.45 -17.48 -9.67
CA SER A 336 34.43 -16.60 -9.00
C SER A 336 34.21 -16.44 -7.50
N LEU A 337 33.00 -16.74 -7.02
CA LEU A 337 32.61 -16.52 -5.63
C LEU A 337 32.43 -17.85 -4.88
N ASP A 338 32.99 -17.98 -3.67
CA ASP A 338 32.80 -19.18 -2.85
C ASP A 338 31.35 -19.28 -2.33
N TYR A 339 30.66 -20.36 -2.69
CA TYR A 339 29.28 -20.67 -2.26
C TYR A 339 29.11 -20.61 -0.73
N SER A 340 30.15 -20.91 0.04
CA SER A 340 30.10 -20.86 1.52
C SER A 340 29.87 -19.45 2.08
N LEU A 341 30.16 -18.41 1.29
CA LEU A 341 30.00 -17.01 1.70
C LEU A 341 28.52 -16.64 1.91
N ILE A 342 27.59 -17.28 1.20
CA ILE A 342 26.14 -17.02 1.35
C ILE A 342 25.67 -17.33 2.79
N ASP A 343 26.30 -18.31 3.46
CA ASP A 343 26.00 -18.63 4.85
C ASP A 343 26.66 -17.65 5.86
N LYS A 344 27.51 -16.72 5.38
CA LYS A 344 28.29 -15.76 6.17
C LYS A 344 27.93 -14.28 5.89
N ILE A 345 26.77 -14.02 5.27
CA ILE A 345 26.34 -12.65 4.97
C ILE A 345 26.28 -11.82 6.26
N PRO A 346 26.99 -10.67 6.32
CA PRO A 346 27.06 -9.86 7.52
C PRO A 346 25.71 -9.20 7.83
N GLY A 347 25.42 -9.07 9.13
CA GLY A 347 24.28 -8.30 9.61
C GLY A 347 23.12 -9.12 10.16
N ARG A 348 21.98 -8.45 10.32
CA ARG A 348 20.74 -9.02 10.88
C ARG A 348 19.57 -8.61 10.01
N GLN A 349 18.60 -9.51 9.81
CA GLN A 349 17.42 -9.27 8.97
C GLN A 349 16.58 -8.04 9.36
N ASN A 350 16.61 -7.65 10.64
CA ASN A 350 15.86 -6.49 11.15
C ASN A 350 16.66 -5.18 11.04
N ASP A 351 17.96 -5.24 10.76
CA ASP A 351 18.83 -4.07 10.66
C ASP A 351 19.11 -3.73 9.20
N ARG A 352 18.32 -2.80 8.67
CA ARG A 352 18.37 -2.35 7.27
C ARG A 352 19.66 -1.61 6.89
N LYS A 353 20.51 -1.27 7.86
CA LYS A 353 21.83 -0.70 7.59
C LYS A 353 22.90 -1.77 7.33
N THR A 354 22.54 -3.04 7.49
CA THR A 354 23.41 -4.17 7.19
C THR A 354 23.00 -4.84 5.89
N LEU A 355 23.94 -5.47 5.19
CA LEU A 355 23.69 -6.12 3.91
C LEU A 355 22.52 -7.13 3.98
N LEU A 356 22.50 -8.00 5.00
CA LEU A 356 21.40 -8.96 5.17
C LEU A 356 20.04 -8.30 5.41
N GLY A 357 20.01 -7.22 6.20
CA GLY A 357 18.76 -6.53 6.52
C GLY A 357 18.26 -5.66 5.37
N GLU A 358 19.15 -5.03 4.60
CA GLU A 358 18.78 -4.32 3.37
C GLU A 358 18.20 -5.31 2.34
N LEU A 359 18.87 -6.43 2.08
CA LEU A 359 18.40 -7.43 1.13
C LEU A 359 17.04 -8.01 1.53
N ASN A 360 16.83 -8.30 2.82
CA ASN A 360 15.54 -8.75 3.34
C ASN A 360 14.44 -7.69 3.15
N TRP A 361 14.79 -6.42 3.26
CA TRP A 361 13.86 -5.31 3.07
C TRP A 361 13.52 -5.09 1.59
N ILE A 362 14.50 -5.18 0.68
CA ILE A 362 14.28 -5.18 -0.77
C ILE A 362 13.37 -6.35 -1.16
N PHE A 363 13.65 -7.56 -0.69
CA PHE A 363 12.80 -8.74 -0.94
C PHE A 363 11.34 -8.50 -0.50
N THR A 364 11.15 -7.91 0.68
CA THR A 364 9.82 -7.57 1.17
C THR A 364 9.14 -6.54 0.27
N ALA A 365 9.87 -5.52 -0.20
CA ALA A 365 9.33 -4.52 -1.12
C ALA A 365 8.95 -5.10 -2.48
N VAL A 366 9.80 -5.95 -3.06
CA VAL A 366 9.56 -6.62 -4.35
C VAL A 366 8.32 -7.52 -4.26
N THR A 367 8.28 -8.43 -3.28
CA THR A 367 7.18 -9.40 -3.16
C THR A 367 5.84 -8.75 -2.83
N ASP A 368 5.83 -7.70 -1.98
CA ASP A 368 4.60 -6.94 -1.69
C ASP A 368 4.12 -6.14 -2.92
N THR A 369 5.05 -5.64 -3.74
CA THR A 369 4.75 -4.96 -5.00
C THR A 369 4.14 -5.91 -6.01
N ILE A 370 4.75 -7.08 -6.23
CA ILE A 370 4.20 -8.11 -7.14
C ILE A 370 2.78 -8.47 -6.71
N ALA A 371 2.57 -8.75 -5.42
CA ALA A 371 1.24 -9.11 -4.90
C ALA A 371 0.21 -8.01 -5.14
N TRP A 372 0.54 -6.75 -4.88
CA TRP A 372 -0.40 -5.65 -5.04
C TRP A 372 -0.80 -5.42 -6.51
N ASN A 373 0.14 -5.61 -7.45
CA ASN A 373 -0.12 -5.41 -8.88
C ASN A 373 -0.87 -6.57 -9.53
N VAL A 374 -0.72 -7.79 -9.00
CA VAL A 374 -1.31 -9.00 -9.59
C VAL A 374 -2.66 -9.37 -8.94
N LEU A 375 -2.82 -9.13 -7.64
CA LEU A 375 -3.99 -9.61 -6.90
C LEU A 375 -5.16 -8.61 -6.92
N PRO A 376 -6.42 -9.11 -6.93
CA PRO A 376 -7.58 -8.28 -6.62
C PRO A 376 -7.46 -7.65 -5.23
N HIS A 377 -8.00 -6.44 -5.06
CA HIS A 377 -7.89 -5.65 -3.84
C HIS A 377 -8.30 -6.44 -2.57
N ASP A 378 -9.46 -7.09 -2.59
CA ASP A 378 -9.97 -7.84 -1.41
C ASP A 378 -9.05 -9.01 -1.02
N LEU A 379 -8.49 -9.69 -2.03
CA LEU A 379 -7.58 -10.81 -1.81
C LEU A 379 -6.25 -10.33 -1.26
N PHE A 380 -5.72 -9.23 -1.78
CA PHE A 380 -4.52 -8.58 -1.27
C PHE A 380 -4.69 -8.16 0.20
N GLN A 381 -5.80 -7.49 0.55
CA GLN A 381 -6.07 -7.11 1.95
C GLN A 381 -6.10 -8.33 2.87
N ARG A 382 -6.81 -9.40 2.47
CA ARG A 382 -6.94 -10.62 3.25
C ARG A 382 -5.59 -11.30 3.49
N LEU A 383 -4.76 -11.45 2.46
CA LEU A 383 -3.55 -12.26 2.54
C LEU A 383 -2.31 -11.48 2.95
N PHE A 384 -2.19 -10.20 2.57
CA PHE A 384 -0.98 -9.39 2.75
C PHE A 384 -1.10 -8.30 3.83
N ARG A 385 -2.30 -8.05 4.38
CA ARG A 385 -2.52 -7.00 5.40
C ARG A 385 -3.19 -7.47 6.69
N GLN A 386 -4.00 -8.53 6.65
CA GLN A 386 -4.83 -8.94 7.79
C GLN A 386 -4.06 -9.60 8.95
N ASP A 387 -3.12 -10.51 8.65
CA ASP A 387 -2.31 -11.26 9.62
C ASP A 387 -0.84 -11.24 9.20
N LEU A 388 0.05 -10.84 10.11
CA LEU A 388 1.49 -10.69 9.86
C LEU A 388 2.17 -12.00 9.42
N LEU A 389 1.75 -13.14 9.96
CA LEU A 389 2.34 -14.42 9.59
C LEU A 389 1.86 -14.86 8.21
N VAL A 390 0.56 -14.73 7.94
CA VAL A 390 -0.03 -15.05 6.63
C VAL A 390 0.60 -14.17 5.55
N ALA A 391 0.73 -12.86 5.79
CA ALA A 391 1.40 -11.94 4.87
C ALA A 391 2.86 -12.34 4.60
N SER A 392 3.56 -12.85 5.62
CA SER A 392 4.93 -13.37 5.45
C SER A 392 4.97 -14.62 4.61
N LEU A 393 4.08 -15.58 4.88
CA LEU A 393 4.02 -16.81 4.11
C LEU A 393 3.65 -16.56 2.66
N PHE A 394 2.68 -15.69 2.36
CA PHE A 394 2.31 -15.39 0.98
C PHE A 394 3.36 -14.59 0.21
N ARG A 395 4.04 -13.63 0.84
CA ARG A 395 5.23 -12.98 0.22
C ARG A 395 6.29 -14.03 -0.16
N ASN A 396 6.57 -14.93 0.77
CA ASN A 396 7.58 -15.97 0.59
C ASN A 396 7.08 -17.09 -0.37
N PHE A 397 5.77 -17.28 -0.50
CA PHE A 397 5.15 -18.20 -1.46
C PHE A 397 5.36 -17.73 -2.90
N LEU A 398 5.41 -16.42 -3.17
CA LEU A 398 5.75 -15.92 -4.51
C LEU A 398 7.17 -16.34 -4.93
N LEU A 399 8.10 -16.38 -3.97
CA LEU A 399 9.44 -16.92 -4.21
C LEU A 399 9.39 -18.42 -4.45
N ALA A 400 8.60 -19.17 -3.67
CA ALA A 400 8.40 -20.60 -3.89
C ALA A 400 7.86 -20.87 -5.30
N GLU A 401 6.85 -20.11 -5.76
CA GLU A 401 6.30 -20.20 -7.10
C GLU A 401 7.40 -20.02 -8.16
N ARG A 402 8.27 -19.03 -7.99
CA ARG A 402 9.37 -18.76 -8.93
C ARG A 402 10.44 -19.85 -8.93
N ILE A 403 10.91 -20.26 -7.76
CA ILE A 403 11.99 -21.24 -7.61
C ILE A 403 11.53 -22.63 -8.04
N MET A 404 10.38 -23.09 -7.55
CA MET A 404 9.93 -24.45 -7.78
C MET A 404 9.52 -24.67 -9.24
N ARG A 405 9.00 -23.65 -9.94
CA ARG A 405 8.73 -23.74 -11.38
C ARG A 405 9.98 -24.00 -12.21
N SER A 406 11.15 -23.51 -11.76
CA SER A 406 12.42 -23.82 -12.43
C SER A 406 12.85 -25.29 -12.28
N ALA A 407 12.22 -26.02 -11.37
CA ALA A 407 12.43 -27.45 -11.11
C ALA A 407 11.19 -28.30 -11.48
N ASN A 408 10.35 -27.82 -12.41
CA ASN A 408 9.13 -28.49 -12.89
C ASN A 408 8.13 -28.83 -11.77
N CYS A 409 7.99 -27.91 -10.82
CA CYS A 409 7.11 -28.07 -9.68
C CYS A 409 6.32 -26.78 -9.44
N SER A 410 5.00 -26.87 -9.30
CA SER A 410 4.08 -25.73 -9.29
C SER A 410 3.33 -25.69 -7.96
N PRO A 411 3.77 -24.83 -7.02
CA PRO A 411 3.08 -24.66 -5.74
C PRO A 411 1.65 -24.14 -5.92
N ILE A 412 0.73 -24.63 -5.09
CA ILE A 412 -0.69 -24.26 -5.11
C ILE A 412 -1.05 -23.54 -3.81
N SER A 413 -1.93 -22.54 -3.89
CA SER A 413 -2.55 -21.92 -2.72
C SER A 413 -4.08 -21.96 -2.78
N HIS A 414 -4.72 -21.94 -1.61
CA HIS A 414 -6.12 -21.61 -1.45
C HIS A 414 -6.25 -20.44 -0.46
N PRO A 415 -6.83 -19.29 -0.86
CA PRO A 415 -7.31 -18.95 -2.20
C PRO A 415 -6.20 -19.00 -3.27
N MET A 416 -6.58 -19.30 -4.51
CA MET A 416 -5.65 -19.40 -5.63
C MET A 416 -5.15 -18.01 -6.05
N LEU A 417 -3.82 -17.89 -6.23
CA LEU A 417 -3.22 -16.68 -6.78
C LEU A 417 -3.07 -16.80 -8.31
N PRO A 418 -3.19 -15.70 -9.07
CA PRO A 418 -2.70 -15.64 -10.44
C PRO A 418 -1.18 -15.84 -10.49
N PRO A 419 -0.61 -16.27 -11.64
CA PRO A 419 0.83 -16.51 -11.76
C PRO A 419 1.68 -15.27 -11.51
N THR A 420 2.72 -15.37 -10.67
CA THR A 420 3.59 -14.25 -10.30
C THR A 420 5.07 -14.44 -10.66
N HIS A 421 5.46 -15.64 -11.06
CA HIS A 421 6.86 -16.05 -11.26
C HIS A 421 7.61 -15.29 -12.39
N GLN A 422 6.91 -14.73 -13.37
CA GLN A 422 7.47 -13.96 -14.50
C GLN A 422 7.26 -12.44 -14.38
N HIS A 423 6.82 -11.95 -13.21
CA HIS A 423 6.64 -10.51 -13.02
C HIS A 423 7.99 -9.77 -13.10
N HIS A 424 8.08 -8.70 -13.88
CA HIS A 424 9.34 -7.97 -14.14
C HIS A 424 10.02 -7.39 -12.88
N MET A 425 9.28 -7.15 -11.79
CA MET A 425 9.89 -6.84 -10.48
C MET A 425 10.86 -7.89 -9.95
N TRP A 426 10.80 -9.12 -10.44
CA TRP A 426 11.83 -10.12 -10.17
C TRP A 426 13.18 -9.77 -10.81
N ASP A 427 13.21 -9.04 -11.92
CA ASP A 427 14.44 -8.57 -12.54
C ASP A 427 15.15 -7.55 -11.63
N ALA A 428 14.37 -6.68 -10.97
CA ALA A 428 14.89 -5.74 -9.98
C ALA A 428 15.44 -6.47 -8.73
N TRP A 429 14.81 -7.58 -8.33
CA TRP A 429 15.35 -8.46 -7.28
C TRP A 429 16.65 -9.12 -7.70
N ASP A 430 16.72 -9.68 -8.90
CA ASP A 430 17.92 -10.36 -9.41
C ASP A 430 19.11 -9.39 -9.47
N MET A 431 18.89 -8.15 -9.93
CA MET A 431 19.91 -7.10 -9.93
C MET A 431 20.38 -6.76 -8.50
N ALA A 432 19.45 -6.62 -7.56
CA ALA A 432 19.81 -6.36 -6.16
C ALA A 432 20.57 -7.53 -5.52
N ALA A 433 20.20 -8.78 -5.85
CA ALA A 433 20.90 -9.97 -5.40
C ALA A 433 22.32 -10.07 -5.99
N GLU A 434 22.50 -9.72 -7.27
CA GLU A 434 23.81 -9.69 -7.91
C GLU A 434 24.74 -8.63 -7.31
N ILE A 435 24.23 -7.42 -7.06
CA ILE A 435 24.96 -6.36 -6.34
C ILE A 435 25.31 -6.80 -4.91
N CYS A 436 24.41 -7.52 -4.23
CA CYS A 436 24.70 -8.06 -2.91
C CYS A 436 25.83 -9.10 -2.94
N LEU A 437 25.81 -10.02 -3.92
CA LEU A 437 26.82 -11.06 -4.05
C LEU A 437 28.18 -10.48 -4.40
N SER A 438 28.25 -9.46 -5.25
CA SER A 438 29.54 -8.84 -5.64
C SER A 438 30.26 -8.14 -4.49
N GLN A 439 29.52 -7.59 -3.51
CA GLN A 439 30.09 -6.96 -2.31
C GLN A 439 30.50 -7.96 -1.22
N LEU A 440 30.02 -9.20 -1.31
CA LEU A 440 30.15 -10.17 -0.21
C LEU A 440 31.61 -10.58 0.09
N PRO A 441 32.50 -10.81 -0.90
CA PRO A 441 33.88 -11.19 -0.62
C PRO A 441 34.63 -10.14 0.20
N SER A 442 34.55 -8.86 -0.19
CA SER A 442 35.27 -7.78 0.50
C SER A 442 34.76 -7.56 1.93
N LEU A 443 33.45 -7.64 2.15
CA LEU A 443 32.84 -7.46 3.47
C LEU A 443 33.11 -8.63 4.43
N VAL A 444 33.38 -9.83 3.90
CA VAL A 444 33.75 -11.00 4.73
C VAL A 444 35.25 -11.00 5.04
N GLU A 445 36.09 -10.57 4.11
CA GLU A 445 37.54 -10.47 4.30
C GLU A 445 37.94 -9.34 5.26
N ASP A 446 37.33 -8.16 5.13
CA ASP A 446 37.56 -7.02 6.02
C ASP A 446 36.27 -6.57 6.71
N PRO A 447 36.12 -6.83 8.03
CA PRO A 447 34.97 -6.36 8.81
C PRO A 447 34.81 -4.83 8.86
N ASN A 448 35.84 -4.06 8.51
CA ASN A 448 35.79 -2.59 8.44
C ASN A 448 35.45 -2.07 7.04
N ALA A 449 35.31 -2.95 6.04
CA ALA A 449 34.92 -2.54 4.70
C ALA A 449 33.54 -1.85 4.72
N GLU A 450 33.44 -0.74 4.00
CA GLU A 450 32.22 0.05 3.96
C GLU A 450 31.18 -0.64 3.06
N PHE A 451 30.05 -0.98 3.67
CA PHE A 451 28.88 -1.49 2.94
C PHE A 451 28.26 -0.38 2.09
N GLN A 452 28.10 -0.64 0.78
CA GLN A 452 27.43 0.28 -0.13
C GLN A 452 25.95 -0.09 -0.28
N PRO A 453 25.02 0.80 0.14
CA PRO A 453 23.59 0.57 -0.01
C PRO A 453 23.18 0.37 -1.48
N SER A 454 22.24 -0.54 -1.71
CA SER A 454 21.69 -0.80 -3.04
C SER A 454 20.98 0.44 -3.62
N PRO A 455 21.10 0.73 -4.93
CA PRO A 455 20.37 1.82 -5.58
C PRO A 455 18.86 1.56 -5.72
N PHE A 456 18.39 0.33 -5.45
CA PHE A 456 17.00 -0.13 -5.65
C PHE A 456 15.94 0.90 -5.24
N PHE A 457 15.97 1.39 -3.99
CA PHE A 457 14.94 2.32 -3.54
C PHE A 457 15.01 3.68 -4.24
N THR A 458 16.20 4.13 -4.61
CA THR A 458 16.37 5.40 -5.34
C THR A 458 15.82 5.28 -6.76
N GLU A 459 16.09 4.18 -7.44
CA GLU A 459 15.59 3.90 -8.79
C GLU A 459 14.06 3.77 -8.81
N GLN A 460 13.49 3.04 -7.84
CA GLN A 460 12.04 2.87 -7.76
C GLN A 460 11.29 4.17 -7.41
N LEU A 461 11.88 5.05 -6.59
CA LEU A 461 11.31 6.39 -6.38
C LEU A 461 11.38 7.25 -7.65
N THR A 462 12.44 7.13 -8.44
CA THR A 462 12.55 7.83 -9.73
C THR A 462 11.52 7.31 -10.73
N ALA A 463 11.30 5.99 -10.81
CA ALA A 463 10.24 5.43 -11.64
C ALA A 463 8.83 5.92 -11.22
N PHE A 464 8.57 6.02 -9.91
CA PHE A 464 7.33 6.59 -9.39
C PHE A 464 7.16 8.07 -9.77
N GLU A 465 8.24 8.84 -9.70
CA GLU A 465 8.27 10.25 -10.11
C GLU A 465 7.96 10.43 -11.60
N VAL A 466 8.56 9.60 -12.47
CA VAL A 466 8.24 9.59 -13.91
C VAL A 466 6.77 9.25 -14.17
N TRP A 467 6.21 8.31 -13.41
CA TRP A 467 4.79 7.99 -13.49
C TRP A 467 3.93 9.19 -13.07
N LEU A 468 4.28 9.94 -12.02
CA LEU A 468 3.52 11.10 -11.56
C LEU A 468 3.45 12.24 -12.59
N ASP A 469 4.47 12.37 -13.44
CA ASP A 469 4.51 13.42 -14.47
C ASP A 469 3.52 13.15 -15.62
N HIS A 470 3.13 11.88 -15.83
CA HIS A 470 2.28 11.47 -16.96
C HIS A 470 1.04 10.65 -16.53
N GLY A 471 0.87 10.41 -15.24
CA GLY A 471 -0.17 9.58 -14.64
C GLY A 471 -1.52 10.28 -14.60
N SER A 472 -2.58 9.50 -14.47
CA SER A 472 -3.96 10.01 -14.35
C SER A 472 -4.87 8.90 -13.82
N GLU A 473 -6.07 9.24 -13.36
CA GLU A 473 -7.08 8.28 -12.88
C GLU A 473 -7.42 7.19 -13.92
N HIS A 474 -7.39 7.52 -15.21
CA HIS A 474 -7.75 6.59 -16.29
C HIS A 474 -6.62 5.63 -16.69
N LYS A 475 -5.43 5.78 -16.10
CA LYS A 475 -4.29 4.89 -16.35
C LYS A 475 -4.18 3.84 -15.26
N LYS A 476 -3.42 2.78 -15.55
CA LYS A 476 -3.10 1.78 -14.52
C LYS A 476 -2.44 2.46 -13.31
N PRO A 477 -2.76 2.01 -12.10
CA PRO A 477 -2.11 2.47 -10.87
C PRO A 477 -0.57 2.44 -10.95
N PRO A 478 0.12 3.31 -10.19
CA PRO A 478 1.57 3.29 -10.13
C PRO A 478 2.06 2.05 -9.41
N GLU A 479 2.79 1.22 -10.13
CA GLU A 479 3.31 -0.05 -9.63
C GLU A 479 4.18 0.11 -8.37
N GLN A 480 4.92 1.22 -8.26
CA GLN A 480 5.87 1.49 -7.18
C GLN A 480 5.19 1.92 -5.86
N LEU A 481 3.86 2.06 -5.81
CA LEU A 481 3.17 2.57 -4.62
C LEU A 481 3.44 1.75 -3.34
N PRO A 482 3.48 0.40 -3.35
CA PRO A 482 3.90 -0.39 -2.19
C PRO A 482 5.37 -0.16 -1.81
N ILE A 483 6.25 0.13 -2.77
CA ILE A 483 7.66 0.45 -2.50
C ILE A 483 7.77 1.80 -1.79
N VAL A 484 6.99 2.81 -2.21
CA VAL A 484 6.93 4.11 -1.51
C VAL A 484 6.60 3.89 -0.03
N LEU A 485 5.63 3.02 0.29
CA LEU A 485 5.30 2.64 1.67
C LEU A 485 6.50 2.03 2.40
N GLN A 486 7.23 1.11 1.77
CA GLN A 486 8.44 0.53 2.37
C GLN A 486 9.49 1.61 2.64
N VAL A 487 9.68 2.56 1.72
CA VAL A 487 10.66 3.64 1.84
C VAL A 487 10.34 4.62 2.98
N LEU A 488 9.06 4.84 3.33
CA LEU A 488 8.69 5.66 4.50
C LEU A 488 9.33 5.17 5.81
N LEU A 489 9.63 3.86 5.88
CA LEU A 489 10.30 3.25 7.00
C LEU A 489 11.82 3.49 7.01
N SER A 490 12.41 3.94 5.91
CA SER A 490 13.79 4.44 5.82
C SER A 490 13.91 5.82 6.44
N GLN A 491 15.06 6.17 7.04
CA GLN A 491 15.35 7.57 7.37
C GLN A 491 15.94 8.32 6.16
N CYS A 492 16.84 7.68 5.40
CA CYS A 492 17.59 8.28 4.29
C CYS A 492 16.68 8.88 3.21
N HIS A 493 15.69 8.11 2.75
CA HIS A 493 14.84 8.50 1.61
C HIS A 493 13.45 8.98 2.02
N ARG A 494 13.21 9.17 3.33
CA ARG A 494 11.86 9.46 3.86
C ARG A 494 11.27 10.72 3.27
N PHE A 495 12.06 11.79 3.26
CA PHE A 495 11.60 13.10 2.83
C PHE A 495 11.15 13.05 1.35
N ARG A 496 12.01 12.52 0.47
CA ARG A 496 11.68 12.33 -0.95
C ARG A 496 10.41 11.47 -1.13
N ALA A 497 10.30 10.35 -0.43
CA ALA A 497 9.13 9.48 -0.50
C ALA A 497 7.83 10.17 -0.04
N LEU A 498 7.87 10.95 1.05
CA LEU A 498 6.72 11.73 1.51
C LEU A 498 6.32 12.82 0.52
N VAL A 499 7.30 13.50 -0.10
CA VAL A 499 7.02 14.51 -1.14
C VAL A 499 6.32 13.88 -2.34
N LEU A 500 6.84 12.76 -2.85
CA LEU A 500 6.22 12.06 -3.97
C LEU A 500 4.85 11.48 -3.60
N LEU A 501 4.68 10.96 -2.37
CA LEU A 501 3.38 10.54 -1.86
C LEU A 501 2.40 11.72 -1.81
N GLY A 502 2.82 12.88 -1.32
CA GLY A 502 2.00 14.10 -1.34
C GLY A 502 1.56 14.46 -2.76
N ARG A 503 2.50 14.50 -3.71
CA ARG A 503 2.19 14.73 -5.14
C ARG A 503 1.16 13.74 -5.69
N PHE A 504 1.25 12.46 -5.30
CA PHE A 504 0.29 11.44 -5.69
C PHE A 504 -1.11 11.68 -5.10
N LEU A 505 -1.19 11.93 -3.79
CA LEU A 505 -2.47 12.20 -3.11
C LEU A 505 -3.15 13.49 -3.62
N ASP A 506 -2.37 14.43 -4.14
CA ASP A 506 -2.86 15.65 -4.76
C ASP A 506 -3.59 15.42 -6.09
N MET A 507 -3.42 14.26 -6.73
CA MET A 507 -4.09 13.91 -7.98
C MET A 507 -5.61 13.65 -7.82
N GLY A 508 -6.10 13.51 -6.59
CA GLY A 508 -7.53 13.45 -6.27
C GLY A 508 -7.94 12.32 -5.31
N PRO A 509 -9.24 12.22 -5.01
CA PRO A 509 -9.82 11.23 -4.07
C PRO A 509 -9.43 9.78 -4.36
N TRP A 510 -9.40 9.39 -5.64
CA TRP A 510 -9.03 8.03 -6.08
C TRP A 510 -7.60 7.65 -5.68
N ALA A 511 -6.66 8.60 -5.71
CA ALA A 511 -5.26 8.38 -5.34
C ALA A 511 -5.12 8.22 -3.82
N VAL A 512 -5.91 8.97 -3.04
CA VAL A 512 -5.99 8.83 -1.58
C VAL A 512 -6.56 7.45 -1.21
N ASP A 513 -7.66 7.03 -1.83
CA ASP A 513 -8.24 5.69 -1.63
C ASP A 513 -7.23 4.58 -1.95
N LEU A 514 -6.51 4.71 -3.07
CA LEU A 514 -5.52 3.73 -3.49
C LEU A 514 -4.32 3.66 -2.53
N ALA A 515 -3.86 4.80 -2.01
CA ALA A 515 -2.78 4.83 -1.04
C ALA A 515 -3.20 4.21 0.30
N LEU A 516 -4.40 4.55 0.79
CA LEU A 516 -4.98 3.95 2.01
C LEU A 516 -5.16 2.43 1.85
N SER A 517 -5.59 2.00 0.66
CA SER A 517 -5.68 0.60 0.24
C SER A 517 -4.34 -0.12 0.27
N VAL A 518 -3.23 0.51 -0.14
CA VAL A 518 -1.88 -0.08 0.00
C VAL A 518 -1.49 -0.26 1.48
N GLY A 519 -2.07 0.56 2.37
CA GLY A 519 -1.86 0.50 3.81
C GLY A 519 -0.93 1.59 4.33
N ILE A 520 -0.89 2.78 3.71
CA ILE A 520 -0.02 3.88 4.16
C ILE A 520 -0.38 4.43 5.56
N PHE A 521 -1.65 4.30 5.95
CA PHE A 521 -2.23 4.95 7.12
C PHE A 521 -1.43 4.78 8.43
N PRO A 522 -1.15 3.55 8.91
CA PRO A 522 -0.40 3.37 10.16
C PRO A 522 1.02 3.95 10.12
N TYR A 523 1.62 4.06 8.94
CA TYR A 523 2.97 4.60 8.79
C TYR A 523 2.96 6.13 8.91
N VAL A 524 2.05 6.80 8.20
CA VAL A 524 1.91 8.26 8.26
C VAL A 524 1.44 8.71 9.66
N LEU A 525 0.57 7.94 10.31
CA LEU A 525 0.16 8.18 11.70
C LEU A 525 1.35 8.11 12.66
N LYS A 526 2.19 7.08 12.54
CA LYS A 526 3.39 6.96 13.38
C LYS A 526 4.40 8.08 13.14
N LEU A 527 4.46 8.62 11.92
CA LEU A 527 5.35 9.74 11.59
C LEU A 527 4.96 11.05 12.30
N LEU A 528 3.73 11.21 12.80
CA LEU A 528 3.36 12.37 13.63
C LEU A 528 4.11 12.42 14.97
N GLN A 529 4.75 11.32 15.38
CA GLN A 529 5.61 11.28 16.57
C GLN A 529 7.02 11.84 16.30
N THR A 530 7.36 12.15 15.04
CA THR A 530 8.67 12.70 14.68
C THR A 530 8.79 14.17 15.06
N THR A 531 9.99 14.58 15.49
CA THR A 531 10.30 15.99 15.79
C THR A 531 11.02 16.70 14.65
N THR A 532 11.40 15.98 13.58
CA THR A 532 12.16 16.50 12.44
C THR A 532 11.38 17.62 11.73
N PRO A 533 11.90 18.86 11.71
CA PRO A 533 11.18 20.03 11.20
C PRO A 533 10.88 19.92 9.69
N GLU A 534 11.81 19.36 8.92
CA GLU A 534 11.70 19.17 7.46
C GLU A 534 10.47 18.34 7.04
N LEU A 535 9.98 17.46 7.91
CA LEU A 535 8.83 16.59 7.60
C LEU A 535 7.48 17.25 7.88
N ARG A 536 7.45 18.36 8.62
CA ARG A 536 6.20 18.91 9.15
C ARG A 536 5.24 19.38 8.08
N GLN A 537 5.74 20.16 7.14
CA GLN A 537 4.92 20.72 6.06
C GLN A 537 4.29 19.63 5.21
N ILE A 538 5.08 18.62 4.82
CA ILE A 538 4.58 17.52 3.98
C ILE A 538 3.62 16.60 4.75
N LEU A 539 3.81 16.39 6.06
CA LEU A 539 2.88 15.61 6.87
C LEU A 539 1.54 16.31 7.06
N VAL A 540 1.53 17.63 7.26
CA VAL A 540 0.29 18.43 7.30
C VAL A 540 -0.47 18.31 5.97
N PHE A 541 0.25 18.42 4.85
CA PHE A 541 -0.34 18.27 3.52
C PHE A 541 -0.96 16.88 3.30
N ILE A 542 -0.23 15.80 3.63
CA ILE A 542 -0.72 14.43 3.49
C ILE A 542 -1.98 14.20 4.33
N TRP A 543 -1.98 14.65 5.59
CA TRP A 543 -3.14 14.49 6.48
C TRP A 543 -4.35 15.31 6.05
N THR A 544 -4.12 16.47 5.45
CA THR A 544 -5.18 17.27 4.82
C THR A 544 -5.86 16.46 3.72
N LYS A 545 -5.09 15.83 2.82
CA LYS A 545 -5.65 15.00 1.75
C LYS A 545 -6.38 13.75 2.27
N ILE A 546 -5.84 13.09 3.31
CA ILE A 546 -6.49 11.91 3.93
C ILE A 546 -7.82 12.30 4.58
N LEU A 547 -7.85 13.35 5.40
CA LEU A 547 -9.05 13.76 6.14
C LEU A 547 -10.12 14.41 5.24
N ALA A 548 -9.72 14.98 4.11
CA ALA A 548 -10.67 15.42 3.09
C ALA A 548 -11.44 14.25 2.46
N LEU A 549 -10.87 13.04 2.43
CA LEU A 549 -11.56 11.84 1.95
C LEU A 549 -12.30 11.10 3.08
N ASP A 550 -11.61 10.81 4.19
CA ASP A 550 -12.11 9.94 5.27
C ASP A 550 -11.98 10.59 6.65
N LYS A 551 -13.05 11.26 7.06
CA LYS A 551 -13.21 11.87 8.38
C LYS A 551 -13.09 10.87 9.54
N SER A 552 -13.37 9.58 9.32
CA SER A 552 -13.36 8.59 10.40
C SER A 552 -11.97 8.41 11.03
N CYS A 553 -10.91 8.87 10.36
CA CYS A 553 -9.54 8.88 10.87
C CYS A 553 -9.35 9.75 12.13
N GLN A 554 -10.29 10.64 12.45
CA GLN A 554 -10.27 11.46 13.67
C GLN A 554 -10.09 10.63 14.95
N VAL A 555 -10.65 9.41 15.00
CA VAL A 555 -10.57 8.53 16.18
C VAL A 555 -9.14 8.08 16.43
N ASP A 556 -8.44 7.66 15.37
CA ASP A 556 -7.06 7.18 15.43
C ASP A 556 -6.08 8.33 15.77
N LEU A 557 -6.29 9.51 15.19
CA LEU A 557 -5.49 10.71 15.46
C LEU A 557 -5.58 11.15 16.92
N VAL A 558 -6.77 11.15 17.51
CA VAL A 558 -6.93 11.52 18.93
C VAL A 558 -6.34 10.46 19.83
N LYS A 559 -6.59 9.17 19.54
CA LYS A 559 -6.08 8.05 20.32
C LYS A 559 -4.55 8.03 20.44
N ASP A 560 -3.85 8.33 19.36
CA ASP A 560 -2.38 8.32 19.32
C ASP A 560 -1.74 9.70 19.58
N GLY A 561 -2.52 10.70 19.99
CA GLY A 561 -2.02 12.05 20.31
C GLY A 561 -1.59 12.89 19.10
N GLY A 562 -2.03 12.52 17.90
CA GLY A 562 -1.70 13.22 16.65
C GLY A 562 -2.25 14.65 16.59
N HIS A 563 -3.37 14.95 17.26
CA HIS A 563 -3.93 16.30 17.33
C HIS A 563 -2.92 17.34 17.86
N THR A 564 -2.09 16.98 18.84
CA THR A 564 -1.05 17.87 19.39
C THR A 564 -0.03 18.30 18.33
N TYR A 565 0.24 17.45 17.35
CA TYR A 565 1.16 17.77 16.24
C TYR A 565 0.68 18.96 15.43
N PHE A 566 -0.61 18.96 15.05
CA PHE A 566 -1.19 20.01 14.23
C PHE A 566 -1.40 21.31 15.00
N ILE A 567 -1.70 21.25 16.31
CA ILE A 567 -1.76 22.44 17.18
C ILE A 567 -0.38 23.12 17.25
N ARG A 568 0.69 22.34 17.45
CA ARG A 568 2.07 22.87 17.45
C ARG A 568 2.47 23.43 16.09
N PHE A 569 2.00 22.84 15.00
CA PHE A 569 2.26 23.35 13.66
C PHE A 569 1.53 24.68 13.42
N LEU A 570 0.27 24.79 13.84
CA LEU A 570 -0.52 26.00 13.72
C LEU A 570 0.14 27.17 14.46
N ASP A 571 0.62 26.94 15.69
CA ASP A 571 1.32 27.95 16.50
C ASP A 571 2.77 28.24 16.05
N SER A 572 3.27 27.53 15.03
CA SER A 572 4.65 27.68 14.54
C SER A 572 4.83 28.98 13.76
N LEU A 573 5.86 29.76 14.11
CA LEU A 573 6.23 31.00 13.41
C LEU A 573 6.78 30.75 11.99
N GLU A 574 7.31 29.56 11.72
CA GLU A 574 7.94 29.19 10.44
C GLU A 574 6.94 28.70 9.37
N ALA A 575 5.68 28.49 9.75
CA ALA A 575 4.65 27.99 8.85
C ALA A 575 4.00 29.12 8.03
N TYR A 576 3.89 28.90 6.72
CA TYR A 576 3.18 29.81 5.82
C TYR A 576 1.66 29.79 6.07
N PRO A 577 0.94 30.89 5.77
CA PRO A 577 -0.50 30.97 6.05
C PRO A 577 -1.35 29.87 5.40
N GLU A 578 -1.09 29.50 4.13
CA GLU A 578 -1.75 28.36 3.46
C GLU A 578 -1.57 27.04 4.23
N GLN A 579 -0.36 26.78 4.73
CA GLN A 579 -0.06 25.57 5.51
C GLN A 579 -0.73 25.60 6.88
N ARG A 580 -0.84 26.77 7.50
CA ARG A 580 -1.64 26.96 8.72
C ARG A 580 -3.13 26.73 8.46
N ALA A 581 -3.64 27.13 7.30
CA ALA A 581 -5.03 26.89 6.93
C ALA A 581 -5.31 25.38 6.80
N MET A 582 -4.38 24.62 6.20
CA MET A 582 -4.42 23.15 6.17
C MET A 582 -4.40 22.55 7.59
N ALA A 583 -3.56 23.05 8.50
CA ALA A 583 -3.54 22.57 9.88
C ALA A 583 -4.86 22.88 10.63
N ALA A 584 -5.43 24.07 10.41
CA ALA A 584 -6.72 24.45 10.95
C ALA A 584 -7.86 23.59 10.38
N PHE A 585 -7.83 23.25 9.08
CA PHE A 585 -8.72 22.27 8.47
C PHE A 585 -8.63 20.91 9.16
N VAL A 586 -7.41 20.36 9.29
CA VAL A 586 -7.19 19.06 9.94
C VAL A 586 -7.75 19.06 11.36
N LEU A 587 -7.52 20.13 12.13
CA LEU A 587 -8.04 20.28 13.48
C LEU A 587 -9.56 20.41 13.51
N ALA A 588 -10.16 21.16 12.58
CA ALA A 588 -11.62 21.26 12.43
C ALA A 588 -12.24 19.87 12.19
N VAL A 589 -11.65 19.06 11.30
CA VAL A 589 -12.13 17.69 11.05
C VAL A 589 -11.96 16.78 12.27
N ILE A 590 -10.85 16.91 13.03
CA ILE A 590 -10.62 16.11 14.25
C ILE A 590 -11.71 16.31 15.31
N VAL A 591 -12.26 17.52 15.39
CA VAL A 591 -13.22 17.94 16.44
C VAL A 591 -14.68 17.87 15.98
N ASP A 592 -14.94 17.84 14.67
CA ASP A 592 -16.28 17.87 14.09
C ASP A 592 -17.15 16.66 14.50
N GLY A 593 -18.13 16.88 15.38
CA GLY A 593 -19.00 15.84 15.92
C GLY A 593 -18.25 14.78 16.76
N HIS A 594 -17.09 15.11 17.32
CA HIS A 594 -16.23 14.17 18.04
C HIS A 594 -15.85 14.66 19.44
N ARG A 595 -16.67 14.31 20.44
CA ARG A 595 -16.53 14.75 21.84
C ARG A 595 -15.13 14.57 22.43
N ARG A 596 -14.53 13.39 22.25
CA ARG A 596 -13.16 13.09 22.73
C ARG A 596 -12.09 13.91 22.02
N GLY A 597 -12.29 14.22 20.75
CA GLY A 597 -11.39 15.09 19.99
C GLY A 597 -11.48 16.53 20.47
N GLN A 598 -12.69 17.04 20.69
CA GLN A 598 -12.91 18.36 21.27
C GLN A 598 -12.24 18.48 22.66
N GLU A 599 -12.48 17.54 23.57
CA GLU A 599 -11.85 17.49 24.91
C GLU A 599 -10.31 17.53 24.82
N ALA A 600 -9.72 16.64 24.01
CA ALA A 600 -8.27 16.58 23.85
C ALA A 600 -7.67 17.88 23.24
N CYS A 601 -8.36 18.49 22.28
CA CYS A 601 -7.93 19.76 21.68
C CYS A 601 -8.07 20.95 22.64
N ILE A 602 -9.09 20.97 23.51
CA ILE A 602 -9.27 21.97 24.56
C ILE A 602 -8.12 21.87 25.55
N GLU A 603 -7.83 20.67 26.06
CA GLU A 603 -6.71 20.43 26.99
C GLU A 603 -5.36 20.83 26.38
N ALA A 604 -5.19 20.66 25.07
CA ALA A 604 -4.00 21.07 24.33
C ALA A 604 -3.94 22.58 23.99
N GLY A 605 -4.94 23.37 24.40
CA GLY A 605 -4.94 24.83 24.27
C GLY A 605 -5.35 25.37 22.89
N LEU A 606 -6.09 24.59 22.08
CA LEU A 606 -6.45 24.97 20.71
C LEU A 606 -7.22 26.30 20.63
N ILE A 607 -8.12 26.58 21.59
CA ILE A 607 -8.88 27.85 21.64
C ILE A 607 -7.94 29.05 21.63
N HIS A 608 -6.92 29.04 22.49
CA HIS A 608 -5.97 30.14 22.60
C HIS A 608 -5.13 30.31 21.33
N VAL A 609 -4.68 29.20 20.74
CA VAL A 609 -3.89 29.21 19.50
C VAL A 609 -4.71 29.82 18.35
N CYS A 610 -5.95 29.37 18.15
CA CYS A 610 -6.79 29.92 17.08
C CYS A 610 -7.08 31.42 17.28
N LEU A 611 -7.45 31.83 18.50
CA LEU A 611 -7.74 33.23 18.81
C LEU A 611 -6.50 34.13 18.67
N LYS A 612 -5.30 33.62 18.99
CA LYS A 612 -4.02 34.33 18.78
C LYS A 612 -3.82 34.68 17.30
N HIS A 613 -4.16 33.77 16.39
CA HIS A 613 -4.02 34.01 14.94
C HIS A 613 -5.16 34.83 14.33
N LEU A 614 -6.33 34.90 14.99
CA LEU A 614 -7.45 35.76 14.58
C LEU A 614 -7.30 37.21 15.06
N ARG A 615 -6.52 37.45 16.13
CA ARG A 615 -6.12 38.82 16.53
C ARG A 615 -5.22 39.37 15.42
N GLY A 616 -5.73 40.36 14.68
CA GLY A 616 -5.15 40.91 13.43
C GLY A 616 -3.67 41.31 13.48
N PRO A 617 -3.06 41.63 12.33
CA PRO A 617 -1.61 41.68 12.18
C PRO A 617 -0.95 42.72 13.08
N VAL A 618 0.20 42.36 13.65
CA VAL A 618 1.21 43.33 14.10
C VAL A 618 1.59 44.17 12.87
N PRO A 619 1.83 45.49 12.96
CA PRO A 619 1.90 46.41 11.81
C PRO A 619 2.93 46.11 10.69
N ASN A 620 3.68 45.01 10.77
CA ASN A 620 4.72 44.63 9.82
C ASN A 620 4.46 43.29 9.08
N ASP A 621 3.38 42.56 9.38
CA ASP A 621 3.07 41.31 8.66
C ASP A 621 2.08 41.57 7.52
N SER A 622 2.53 41.26 6.30
CA SER A 622 1.75 41.23 5.07
C SER A 622 0.49 40.35 5.24
N GLN A 623 -0.68 40.93 4.91
CA GLN A 623 -1.99 40.31 4.66
C GLN A 623 -2.21 38.90 5.26
N THR A 624 -2.97 38.80 6.35
CA THR A 624 -3.53 37.52 6.81
C THR A 624 -4.42 36.93 5.72
N GLU A 625 -4.10 35.72 5.27
CA GLU A 625 -4.82 35.09 4.15
C GLU A 625 -6.29 34.77 4.50
N PRO A 626 -7.26 35.09 3.62
CA PRO A 626 -8.68 34.82 3.86
C PRO A 626 -9.00 33.35 4.18
N LEU A 627 -8.31 32.41 3.53
CA LEU A 627 -8.51 30.98 3.72
C LEU A 627 -8.12 30.52 5.14
N LEU A 628 -7.07 31.12 5.71
CA LEU A 628 -6.66 30.82 7.08
C LEU A 628 -7.71 31.32 8.08
N ILE A 629 -8.21 32.54 7.90
CA ILE A 629 -9.26 33.12 8.76
C ILE A 629 -10.51 32.23 8.71
N GLN A 630 -10.93 31.82 7.52
CA GLN A 630 -12.07 30.93 7.32
C GLN A 630 -11.91 29.63 8.12
N TRP A 631 -10.79 28.92 7.96
CA TRP A 631 -10.57 27.65 8.65
C TRP A 631 -10.36 27.78 10.15
N LEU A 632 -9.78 28.90 10.63
CA LEU A 632 -9.71 29.19 12.06
C LEU A 632 -11.11 29.39 12.66
N CYS A 633 -12.00 30.10 11.96
CA CYS A 633 -13.38 30.28 12.38
C CYS A 633 -14.15 28.95 12.41
N LEU A 634 -14.04 28.15 11.35
CA LEU A 634 -14.66 26.82 11.29
C LEU A 634 -14.13 25.87 12.38
N CYS A 635 -12.82 25.86 12.61
CA CYS A 635 -12.19 25.04 13.63
C CYS A 635 -12.71 25.39 15.03
N LEU A 636 -12.78 26.69 15.36
CA LEU A 636 -13.33 27.14 16.64
C LEU A 636 -14.83 26.85 16.73
N GLY A 637 -15.61 27.10 15.69
CA GLY A 637 -17.04 26.79 15.67
C GLY A 637 -17.29 25.31 15.95
N LYS A 638 -16.58 24.41 15.28
CA LYS A 638 -16.66 22.96 15.50
C LYS A 638 -16.14 22.51 16.87
N LEU A 639 -15.20 23.22 17.46
CA LEU A 639 -14.71 22.95 18.81
C LEU A 639 -15.76 23.30 19.88
N LEU A 640 -16.51 24.40 19.65
CA LEU A 640 -17.53 24.94 20.55
C LEU A 640 -18.88 24.23 20.41
N GLU A 641 -19.19 23.70 19.22
CA GLU A 641 -20.43 22.99 18.88
C GLU A 641 -20.76 21.91 19.92
N ASP A 642 -21.93 22.04 20.56
CA ASP A 642 -22.44 21.17 21.61
C ASP A 642 -21.43 20.89 22.76
N CYS A 643 -20.54 21.85 23.06
CA CYS A 643 -19.53 21.76 24.11
C CYS A 643 -19.58 22.93 25.11
N THR A 644 -20.25 22.73 26.25
CA THR A 644 -20.34 23.76 27.29
C THR A 644 -18.98 24.17 27.87
N GLU A 645 -18.05 23.23 28.04
CA GLU A 645 -16.71 23.55 28.56
C GLU A 645 -15.92 24.45 27.60
N ALA A 646 -15.91 24.13 26.31
CA ALA A 646 -15.26 24.95 25.29
C ALA A 646 -15.92 26.33 25.20
N GLN A 647 -17.25 26.40 25.26
CA GLN A 647 -18.00 27.67 25.26
C GLN A 647 -17.59 28.58 26.42
N ILE A 648 -17.49 28.03 27.64
CA ILE A 648 -17.04 28.79 28.81
C ILE A 648 -15.60 29.29 28.62
N GLN A 649 -14.69 28.44 28.16
CA GLN A 649 -13.29 28.85 27.92
C GLN A 649 -13.18 29.89 26.79
N GLY A 650 -13.98 29.75 25.73
CA GLY A 650 -14.05 30.73 24.63
C GLY A 650 -14.53 32.10 25.10
N LEU A 651 -15.54 32.15 25.97
CA LEU A 651 -16.01 33.39 26.61
C LEU A 651 -14.93 34.01 27.50
N GLN A 652 -14.24 33.21 28.30
CA GLN A 652 -13.13 33.68 29.15
C GLN A 652 -11.95 34.23 28.34
N ALA A 653 -11.75 33.73 27.12
CA ALA A 653 -10.71 34.18 26.19
C ALA A 653 -11.12 35.39 25.32
N ASP A 654 -12.32 35.94 25.54
CA ASP A 654 -12.90 37.08 24.82
C ASP A 654 -13.07 36.81 23.31
N ALA A 655 -13.45 35.57 22.95
CA ALA A 655 -13.68 35.18 21.56
C ALA A 655 -14.71 36.09 20.83
N PRO A 656 -15.85 36.49 21.42
CA PRO A 656 -16.83 37.33 20.72
C PRO A 656 -16.27 38.69 20.27
N ALA A 657 -15.42 39.33 21.09
CA ALA A 657 -14.79 40.59 20.73
C ALA A 657 -13.79 40.45 19.57
N ILE A 658 -13.17 39.26 19.44
CA ILE A 658 -12.23 38.94 18.35
C ILE A 658 -12.99 38.61 17.05
N TYR A 659 -14.18 38.01 17.14
CA TYR A 659 -15.01 37.71 15.97
C TYR A 659 -15.73 38.92 15.38
N ALA A 660 -16.16 39.88 16.21
CA ALA A 660 -16.97 41.01 15.76
C ALA A 660 -16.35 41.83 14.61
N PRO A 661 -15.04 42.13 14.58
CA PRO A 661 -14.40 42.81 13.45
C PRO A 661 -14.38 41.97 12.17
N LEU A 662 -14.31 40.63 12.28
CA LEU A 662 -14.25 39.73 11.14
C LEU A 662 -15.58 39.65 10.37
N LEU A 663 -16.70 40.06 10.99
CA LEU A 663 -18.00 40.22 10.34
C LEU A 663 -18.04 41.39 9.34
N LEU A 664 -16.96 42.18 9.25
CA LEU A 664 -16.83 43.27 8.28
C LEU A 664 -15.83 42.93 7.16
N GLU A 665 -15.28 41.71 7.15
CA GLU A 665 -14.36 41.25 6.11
C GLU A 665 -15.06 41.22 4.73
N PRO A 666 -14.38 41.63 3.64
CA PRO A 666 -14.98 41.71 2.32
C PRO A 666 -15.24 40.34 1.67
N GLN A 667 -14.66 39.26 2.19
CA GLN A 667 -14.83 37.90 1.67
C GLN A 667 -16.02 37.18 2.32
N PRO A 668 -17.06 36.80 1.55
CA PRO A 668 -18.29 36.21 2.09
C PRO A 668 -18.08 34.84 2.77
N GLU A 669 -17.03 34.10 2.41
CA GLU A 669 -16.68 32.82 3.01
C GLU A 669 -16.29 32.96 4.49
N GLY A 670 -15.53 34.00 4.83
CA GLY A 670 -15.18 34.32 6.22
C GLY A 670 -16.42 34.67 7.04
N LEU A 671 -17.28 35.52 6.50
CA LEU A 671 -18.56 35.93 7.07
C LEU A 671 -19.49 34.75 7.39
N CYS A 672 -19.67 33.82 6.43
CA CYS A 672 -20.55 32.66 6.60
C CYS A 672 -20.08 31.74 7.74
N CYS A 673 -18.77 31.49 7.81
CA CYS A 673 -18.18 30.63 8.83
C CYS A 673 -18.31 31.22 10.25
N ILE A 674 -18.21 32.55 10.37
CA ILE A 674 -18.42 33.26 11.65
C ILE A 674 -19.89 33.14 12.08
N CYS A 675 -20.86 33.30 11.16
CA CYS A 675 -22.28 33.15 11.47
C CYS A 675 -22.65 31.73 11.93
N THR A 676 -22.06 30.68 11.32
CA THR A 676 -22.27 29.30 11.79
C THR A 676 -21.62 29.02 13.16
N GLY A 677 -20.48 29.66 13.47
CA GLY A 677 -19.83 29.56 14.77
C GLY A 677 -20.50 30.39 15.88
N HIS A 678 -21.23 31.45 15.52
CA HIS A 678 -21.94 32.32 16.48
C HIS A 678 -23.34 31.82 16.86
N LEU A 679 -23.92 30.91 16.06
CA LEU A 679 -25.25 30.33 16.28
C LEU A 679 -25.23 29.04 17.12
N ALA A 680 -24.04 28.58 17.57
CA ALA A 680 -23.85 27.39 18.40
C ALA A 680 -23.59 27.70 19.87
#